data_AF-A0A290QA26-F1
#
_entry.id   AF-A0A290QA26-F1
#
_cell.length_a   1.000
_cell.length_b   1.000
_cell.length_c   1.000
_cell.angle_alpha   90.00
_cell.angle_beta   90.00
_cell.angle_gamma   90.00
#
_symmetry.space_group_name_H-M   'P 1'
#
loop_
_entity.id
_entity.type
_entity.pdbx_description
1 polymer ?
#
loop_
_entity_poly.entity_id
_entity_poly.type
_entity_poly.pdbx_seq_one_letter_code
_entity_poly.pdbx_strand_id
1 'polypeptide(L)'
;MAANPTPAKTSGSFSDLIKEEYAQLKLRENPGQPQPPPGTSPPWIDPEEFDVASSSLTQEPWVRFTKRDLFGLAFSGGGIRSATFNLGILQALERLGVLRHVNYLSTVSGGGYVGSFWTAWLRRRRTNRRSFFPSASENDFHSKDERESPEVRHLREFSRFLMPRVGFWHFETWGAIVAILGGMIPAMVAALATIAAGLYSWFLLSALALKWEHWCSTILFGVLTLTFHLSAEWAWRRTGKNGNSEKSFWRNVPLTAMTAVIASAAWFFIRKYKFPDLDIGHWTWPASYWEIVSEKNFFRDSKFHLSLLLPSAAWFVGGIAMLGLRGFVARSAPDEKAVTWSGGVDRSAARCFSCAVIAGALAVLWTGCHELLAAIGHTDFFQNRETSGAAAAGSTAAGGALFGAVFFWLRDWLSKPSEETRATNLWEKYAEKIKPLMPQFAALGAMFCMVLTCVLLIQSYGSGPHLWIGISVSAFFIVLTLLCFDPARIGMHDFYRSRLARCYLGAAPAAGTMPSRATAEQTDDDIRFGELRGETVAPGPIHLVCCAANNLAGDPLSSLYRGARSVAISPIGLSLGNEYAAIPHLRLSSAVTASAAAFNSQMGRVSMDLGFAVAFVMSAFNLRLGLWVPHPGNPHSRLKWLVGLPFFFEMFGRSKCPSLDKPEVNTPPPFANNLANNVVRPAPGALNRAASAVSDTFHAAEDSVKKKISYLHLSDGSHFENLGLYELVRRHCRYIIVTDSSADPEVAFDDLANTLRRIREDFGVEIELDVEPLRPGENGRSAQHAVIGCIHYDGMAGTDKGTVIYFKPTLTGDEPADVLQYQTRNIAFPHEGTGDQFYDEAQWESYRRLGEHAAISVLRFEVENTKPASFVDNMFLEVCNQWHPNKAQHQAIFLELTARCGDLENEIRASASNQLLAELFPEAASATASKSPAATESSDDSSPRDENIQTLFYLMRVLQIMEDAYVGAELNEYWSHPLNAGWMSYFQRWASTPSFRHWWPVLRSVYSAGFRHFVKERFDLRLPRGDYDKPAARLDLKALGELSQLPTTHAWHQWKLRFGTPVLAGKKALAFALTLEASGTIDAGAPIDVGFLLYQEVAGHEGARCAAWDCREMFVPHALNGAGISARFLESTIDYFRDHAPHLTGLRVDIDYEDESSVRQRTARPNRASRLERVQTIGFYKSRGFTYLSGEESTILCFDLERARTEHAARRARHQKLATASKHA
;
A
#
# COMPACT_ATOMS: atom_id res chain seq x y z
N MET A 1 -59.44 58.57 -6.37
CA MET A 1 -58.58 59.34 -7.28
C MET A 1 -57.28 58.58 -7.48
N ALA A 2 -56.91 58.43 -8.76
CA ALA A 2 -55.60 58.08 -9.29
C ALA A 2 -54.96 56.74 -8.87
N ALA A 3 -55.12 55.79 -9.79
CA ALA A 3 -54.24 54.65 -10.03
C ALA A 3 -52.80 55.10 -10.38
N ASN A 4 -51.82 54.24 -10.15
CA ASN A 4 -50.56 54.18 -10.91
C ASN A 4 -49.71 52.93 -10.54
N PRO A 5 -48.75 52.50 -11.39
CA PRO A 5 -48.93 51.35 -12.27
C PRO A 5 -47.90 50.23 -12.04
N THR A 6 -48.22 49.03 -12.50
CA THR A 6 -47.27 47.93 -12.74
C THR A 6 -46.24 48.30 -13.80
N PRO A 7 -44.91 48.15 -13.54
CA PRO A 7 -43.89 48.06 -14.58
C PRO A 7 -43.64 46.61 -14.99
N ALA A 8 -43.09 46.47 -16.20
CA ALA A 8 -43.21 45.34 -17.11
C ALA A 8 -42.39 44.07 -16.76
N LYS A 9 -42.92 42.92 -17.18
CA LYS A 9 -42.18 41.67 -17.36
C LYS A 9 -41.07 41.85 -18.40
N THR A 10 -39.82 41.83 -17.97
CA THR A 10 -38.69 41.42 -18.83
C THR A 10 -38.45 39.93 -18.59
N SER A 11 -38.74 39.16 -19.64
CA SER A 11 -38.56 37.72 -19.79
C SER A 11 -37.10 37.30 -19.77
N GLY A 12 -36.83 36.20 -19.07
CA GLY A 12 -35.52 35.56 -18.93
C GLY A 12 -35.23 35.37 -17.45
N SER A 13 -35.93 34.44 -16.77
CA SER A 13 -35.64 34.20 -15.37
C SER A 13 -34.26 33.55 -15.25
N PHE A 14 -33.54 33.82 -14.18
CA PHE A 14 -32.28 33.13 -13.85
C PHE A 14 -32.41 31.60 -13.89
N SER A 15 -33.64 31.07 -13.69
CA SER A 15 -33.94 29.64 -13.88
C SER A 15 -33.83 29.19 -15.34
N ASP A 16 -34.09 30.06 -16.32
CA ASP A 16 -33.98 29.73 -17.74
C ASP A 16 -32.52 29.69 -18.17
N LEU A 17 -31.69 30.62 -17.65
CA LEU A 17 -30.23 30.58 -17.77
C LEU A 17 -29.61 29.34 -17.11
N ILE A 18 -30.05 28.96 -15.91
CA ILE A 18 -29.60 27.71 -15.26
C ILE A 18 -30.04 26.48 -16.06
N LYS A 19 -31.25 26.49 -16.64
CA LYS A 19 -31.71 25.36 -17.47
C LYS A 19 -30.92 25.27 -18.78
N GLU A 20 -30.57 26.39 -19.39
CA GLU A 20 -29.72 26.43 -20.58
C GLU A 20 -28.28 25.98 -20.26
N GLU A 21 -27.71 26.42 -19.15
CA GLU A 21 -26.37 26.04 -18.70
C GLU A 21 -26.31 24.56 -18.30
N TYR A 22 -27.35 24.05 -17.64
CA TYR A 22 -27.49 22.63 -17.30
C TYR A 22 -27.75 21.75 -18.54
N ALA A 23 -28.48 22.26 -19.53
CA ALA A 23 -28.68 21.58 -20.80
C ALA A 23 -27.39 21.54 -21.64
N GLN A 24 -26.61 22.62 -21.63
CA GLN A 24 -25.29 22.67 -22.27
C GLN A 24 -24.25 21.78 -21.56
N LEU A 25 -24.31 21.68 -20.23
CA LEU A 25 -23.49 20.73 -19.45
C LEU A 25 -23.84 19.28 -19.79
N LYS A 26 -25.13 18.94 -19.91
CA LYS A 26 -25.55 17.60 -20.36
C LYS A 26 -25.15 17.28 -21.80
N LEU A 27 -25.14 18.27 -22.69
CA LEU A 27 -24.67 18.11 -24.07
C LEU A 27 -23.14 17.90 -24.15
N ARG A 28 -22.37 18.45 -23.20
CA ARG A 28 -20.92 18.20 -23.07
C ARG A 28 -20.59 16.82 -22.49
N GLU A 29 -21.46 16.26 -21.65
CA GLU A 29 -21.24 14.95 -20.99
C GLU A 29 -21.54 13.73 -21.88
N ASN A 30 -22.33 13.86 -22.95
CA ASN A 30 -22.62 12.73 -23.85
C ASN A 30 -22.97 13.20 -25.29
N PRO A 31 -21.98 13.35 -26.19
CA PRO A 31 -22.19 14.00 -27.49
C PRO A 31 -22.88 13.11 -28.57
N GLY A 32 -23.67 12.09 -28.20
CA GLY A 32 -24.09 11.07 -29.19
C GLY A 32 -25.40 10.31 -29.00
N GLN A 33 -26.29 10.64 -28.05
CA GLN A 33 -27.59 9.96 -27.95
C GLN A 33 -28.79 10.91 -28.14
N PRO A 34 -29.73 10.59 -29.06
CA PRO A 34 -30.94 11.39 -29.25
C PRO A 34 -31.94 11.16 -28.12
N GLN A 35 -32.57 12.22 -27.61
CA GLN A 35 -33.64 12.11 -26.62
C GLN A 35 -34.95 11.57 -27.25
N PRO A 36 -35.71 10.72 -26.56
CA PRO A 36 -37.03 10.30 -27.01
C PRO A 36 -38.04 11.46 -26.95
N PRO A 37 -39.06 11.47 -27.81
CA PRO A 37 -39.99 12.59 -27.94
C PRO A 37 -40.89 12.76 -26.69
N PRO A 38 -41.26 14.01 -26.34
CA PRO A 38 -42.06 14.29 -25.16
C PRO A 38 -43.52 13.85 -25.37
N GLY A 39 -43.99 12.88 -24.60
CA GLY A 39 -45.42 12.52 -24.55
C GLY A 39 -45.75 11.04 -24.30
N THR A 40 -44.78 10.13 -24.36
CA THR A 40 -45.02 8.71 -24.01
C THR A 40 -44.78 8.48 -22.53
N SER A 41 -45.84 8.16 -21.77
CA SER A 41 -45.71 7.63 -20.41
C SER A 41 -44.94 6.30 -20.44
N PRO A 42 -44.03 6.04 -19.47
CA PRO A 42 -43.27 4.80 -19.46
C PRO A 42 -44.20 3.59 -19.29
N PRO A 43 -43.85 2.40 -19.82
CA PRO A 43 -44.61 1.20 -19.55
C PRO A 43 -44.58 0.88 -18.05
N TRP A 44 -45.65 0.25 -17.55
CA TRP A 44 -45.71 -0.27 -16.18
C TRP A 44 -44.59 -1.30 -15.98
N ILE A 45 -43.64 -1.00 -15.11
CA ILE A 45 -42.52 -1.88 -14.75
C ILE A 45 -42.94 -2.75 -13.57
N ASP A 46 -42.61 -4.04 -13.68
CA ASP A 46 -42.84 -5.10 -12.70
C ASP A 46 -42.17 -4.74 -11.35
N PRO A 47 -42.80 -4.92 -10.17
CA PRO A 47 -42.21 -4.57 -8.87
C PRO A 47 -40.91 -5.31 -8.52
N GLU A 48 -40.48 -6.30 -9.32
CA GLU A 48 -39.18 -6.97 -9.19
C GLU A 48 -38.04 -6.29 -9.97
N GLU A 49 -38.34 -5.27 -10.77
CA GLU A 49 -37.35 -4.41 -11.46
C GLU A 49 -37.35 -3.01 -10.83
N PHE A 50 -36.82 -2.93 -9.60
CA PHE A 50 -36.67 -1.66 -8.89
C PHE A 50 -35.46 -0.88 -9.42
N ASP A 51 -35.69 0.10 -10.29
CA ASP A 51 -34.73 1.17 -10.54
C ASP A 51 -34.93 2.29 -9.50
N VAL A 52 -33.99 2.36 -8.55
CA VAL A 52 -34.02 3.30 -7.41
C VAL A 52 -33.50 4.66 -7.88
N ALA A 53 -34.38 5.47 -8.44
CA ALA A 53 -34.14 6.89 -8.66
C ALA A 53 -34.34 7.67 -7.34
N SER A 54 -33.29 7.72 -6.50
CA SER A 54 -32.87 8.86 -5.65
C SER A 54 -32.04 8.44 -4.43
N SER A 55 -30.77 8.12 -4.64
CA SER A 55 -29.72 8.35 -3.63
C SER A 55 -28.38 8.41 -4.33
N SER A 56 -27.53 9.41 -4.08
CA SER A 56 -26.18 9.43 -4.65
C SER A 56 -25.21 8.46 -3.95
N LEU A 57 -25.71 7.50 -3.18
CA LEU A 57 -24.96 6.45 -2.48
C LEU A 57 -25.46 5.02 -2.82
N THR A 58 -26.38 4.84 -3.78
CA THR A 58 -26.96 3.52 -4.09
C THR A 58 -26.10 2.58 -4.94
N GLN A 59 -24.79 2.84 -5.14
CA GLN A 59 -23.95 1.84 -5.80
C GLN A 59 -22.55 1.72 -5.16
N GLU A 60 -22.35 0.71 -4.29
CA GLU A 60 -21.05 0.02 -4.24
C GLU A 60 -21.17 -1.37 -4.88
N PRO A 61 -20.71 -1.50 -6.13
CA PRO A 61 -20.31 -2.75 -6.72
C PRO A 61 -18.79 -2.68 -7.00
N TRP A 62 -17.95 -2.72 -5.95
CA TRP A 62 -16.48 -3.00 -5.97
C TRP A 62 -15.48 -2.02 -6.67
N VAL A 63 -15.90 -0.78 -6.93
CA VAL A 63 -15.12 0.46 -7.25
C VAL A 63 -14.63 0.66 -8.71
N ARG A 64 -15.41 1.42 -9.49
CA ARG A 64 -14.95 2.35 -10.53
C ARG A 64 -15.23 3.77 -10.02
N PHE A 65 -14.27 4.68 -10.18
CA PHE A 65 -14.20 6.03 -9.59
C PHE A 65 -15.58 6.69 -9.36
N THR A 66 -15.88 7.00 -8.10
CA THR A 66 -17.10 7.72 -7.71
C THR A 66 -16.82 9.22 -7.57
N LYS A 67 -17.88 10.04 -7.38
CA LYS A 67 -17.83 11.51 -7.39
C LYS A 67 -16.68 12.07 -6.53
N ARG A 68 -15.99 13.08 -7.06
CA ARG A 68 -14.75 13.69 -6.57
C ARG A 68 -14.79 14.35 -5.17
N ASP A 69 -15.88 14.27 -4.40
CA ASP A 69 -16.08 15.06 -3.17
C ASP A 69 -16.54 14.22 -1.96
N LEU A 70 -16.07 12.98 -1.82
CA LEU A 70 -16.41 12.12 -0.68
C LEU A 70 -15.58 12.44 0.56
N PHE A 71 -16.24 12.44 1.73
CA PHE A 71 -15.62 12.63 3.04
C PHE A 71 -15.60 11.33 3.86
N GLY A 72 -14.40 10.87 4.22
CA GLY A 72 -14.16 9.68 5.02
C GLY A 72 -13.59 9.98 6.41
N LEU A 73 -13.99 9.18 7.40
CA LEU A 73 -13.45 9.16 8.75
C LEU A 73 -12.78 7.80 9.00
N ALA A 74 -11.52 7.80 9.45
CA ALA A 74 -10.74 6.61 9.73
C ALA A 74 -10.36 6.53 11.22
N PHE A 75 -10.74 5.44 11.87
CA PHE A 75 -10.43 5.14 13.27
C PHE A 75 -9.49 3.94 13.38
N SER A 76 -8.28 4.18 13.89
CA SER A 76 -7.25 3.16 13.99
C SER A 76 -7.56 2.07 15.04
N GLY A 77 -6.80 0.99 15.00
CA GLY A 77 -6.75 0.04 16.11
C GLY A 77 -6.07 0.61 17.35
N GLY A 78 -6.14 -0.16 18.44
CA GLY A 78 -5.63 0.25 19.76
C GLY A 78 -6.46 -0.23 20.96
N GLY A 79 -7.43 -1.13 20.75
CA GLY A 79 -8.31 -1.62 21.82
C GLY A 79 -9.19 -0.52 22.41
N ILE A 80 -9.47 -0.63 23.71
CA ILE A 80 -10.29 0.35 24.43
C ILE A 80 -9.70 1.77 24.41
N ARG A 81 -8.36 1.93 24.35
CA ARG A 81 -7.71 3.25 24.20
C ARG A 81 -8.24 4.00 23.00
N SER A 82 -8.15 3.35 21.83
CA SER A 82 -8.61 3.91 20.56
C SER A 82 -10.11 4.18 20.59
N ALA A 83 -10.90 3.25 21.13
CA ALA A 83 -12.35 3.43 21.26
C ALA A 83 -12.70 4.68 22.10
N THR A 84 -11.97 4.90 23.19
CA THR A 84 -12.24 5.98 24.16
C THR A 84 -11.76 7.34 23.66
N PHE A 85 -10.57 7.42 23.05
CA PHE A 85 -10.08 8.64 22.41
C PHE A 85 -11.01 9.07 21.26
N ASN A 86 -11.37 8.12 20.39
CA ASN A 86 -12.26 8.39 19.25
C ASN A 86 -13.70 8.71 19.66
N LEU A 87 -14.15 8.25 20.83
CA LEU A 87 -15.41 8.71 21.42
C LEU A 87 -15.39 10.22 21.67
N GLY A 88 -14.27 10.74 22.21
CA GLY A 88 -14.04 12.17 22.37
C GLY A 88 -14.03 12.93 21.04
N ILE A 89 -13.34 12.39 20.03
CA ILE A 89 -13.33 12.95 18.67
C ILE A 89 -14.76 13.03 18.10
N LEU A 90 -15.56 11.96 18.20
CA LEU A 90 -16.95 11.97 17.74
C LEU A 90 -17.79 13.05 18.46
N GLN A 91 -17.61 13.22 19.77
CA GLN A 91 -18.30 14.26 20.54
C GLN A 91 -17.94 15.67 20.05
N ALA A 92 -16.67 15.92 19.77
CA ALA A 92 -16.21 17.20 19.20
C ALA A 92 -16.77 17.42 17.79
N LEU A 93 -16.72 16.41 16.92
CA LEU A 93 -17.24 16.50 15.55
C LEU A 93 -18.76 16.73 15.50
N GLU A 94 -19.54 16.19 16.46
CA GLU A 94 -20.98 16.50 16.57
C GLU A 94 -21.19 17.97 16.94
N ARG A 95 -20.44 18.49 17.94
CA ARG A 95 -20.55 19.89 18.36
C ARG A 95 -20.19 20.87 17.26
N LEU A 96 -19.23 20.50 16.40
CA LEU A 96 -18.83 21.29 15.23
C LEU A 96 -19.75 21.05 14.02
N GLY A 97 -20.74 20.16 14.12
CA GLY A 97 -21.68 19.86 13.04
C GLY A 97 -21.05 19.14 11.84
N VAL A 98 -19.91 18.48 12.03
CA VAL A 98 -19.13 17.79 10.98
C VAL A 98 -19.70 16.41 10.67
N LEU A 99 -20.21 15.68 11.66
CA LEU A 99 -20.63 14.27 11.52
C LEU A 99 -21.70 14.04 10.44
N ARG A 100 -22.58 15.02 10.20
CA ARG A 100 -23.63 14.93 9.17
C ARG A 100 -23.10 14.90 7.73
N HIS A 101 -21.82 15.23 7.53
CA HIS A 101 -21.18 15.28 6.23
C HIS A 101 -20.34 14.03 5.92
N VAL A 102 -20.15 13.12 6.89
CA VAL A 102 -19.32 11.93 6.73
C VAL A 102 -20.04 10.90 5.86
N ASN A 103 -19.38 10.45 4.78
CA ASN A 103 -19.91 9.43 3.87
C ASN A 103 -19.41 8.02 4.23
N TYR A 104 -18.16 7.92 4.63
CA TYR A 104 -17.51 6.65 4.97
C TYR A 104 -16.93 6.67 6.38
N LEU A 105 -17.14 5.59 7.12
CA LEU A 105 -16.49 5.34 8.39
C LEU A 105 -15.65 4.08 8.24
N SER A 106 -14.33 4.21 8.18
CA SER A 106 -13.39 3.10 8.11
C SER A 106 -12.79 2.83 9.48
N THR A 107 -12.81 1.58 9.93
CA THR A 107 -12.40 1.25 11.30
C THR A 107 -11.57 -0.01 11.35
N VAL A 108 -10.52 0.01 12.18
CA VAL A 108 -9.69 -1.14 12.51
C VAL A 108 -9.77 -1.41 14.01
N SER A 109 -9.91 -2.67 14.40
CA SER A 109 -9.77 -3.13 15.79
C SER A 109 -10.55 -2.27 16.82
N GLY A 110 -9.86 -1.57 17.72
CA GLY A 110 -10.46 -0.66 18.71
C GLY A 110 -11.31 0.48 18.13
N GLY A 111 -10.96 1.01 16.96
CA GLY A 111 -11.81 1.94 16.22
C GLY A 111 -13.15 1.33 15.81
N GLY A 112 -13.18 0.01 15.58
CA GLY A 112 -14.40 -0.76 15.31
C GLY A 112 -15.35 -0.83 16.51
N TYR A 113 -14.83 -0.73 17.74
CA TYR A 113 -15.66 -0.72 18.94
C TYR A 113 -16.57 0.51 18.98
N VAL A 114 -15.96 1.70 18.95
CA VAL A 114 -16.71 2.96 18.96
C VAL A 114 -17.46 3.19 17.64
N GLY A 115 -16.90 2.76 16.51
CA GLY A 115 -17.57 2.85 15.22
C GLY A 115 -18.85 2.02 15.15
N SER A 116 -18.84 0.81 15.73
CA SER A 116 -20.03 -0.04 15.78
C SER A 116 -21.08 0.46 16.78
N PHE A 117 -20.66 1.07 17.90
CA PHE A 117 -21.56 1.83 18.78
C PHE A 117 -22.27 2.94 17.99
N TRP A 118 -21.51 3.76 17.27
CA TRP A 118 -22.08 4.88 16.50
C TRP A 118 -23.01 4.38 15.40
N THR A 119 -22.61 3.36 14.64
CA THR A 119 -23.45 2.69 13.63
C THR A 119 -24.75 2.15 14.23
N ALA A 120 -24.68 1.46 15.38
CA ALA A 120 -25.86 0.94 16.07
C ALA A 120 -26.79 2.05 16.55
N TRP A 121 -26.24 3.12 17.12
CA TRP A 121 -26.99 4.29 17.57
C TRP A 121 -27.69 4.99 16.41
N LEU A 122 -26.98 5.24 15.30
CA LEU A 122 -27.53 5.82 14.07
C LEU A 122 -28.69 4.99 13.52
N ARG A 123 -28.60 3.66 13.60
CA ARG A 123 -29.68 2.76 13.14
C ARG A 123 -30.88 2.75 14.07
N ARG A 124 -30.68 2.84 15.39
CA ARG A 124 -31.72 2.68 16.42
C ARG A 124 -32.35 4.00 16.91
N ARG A 125 -31.98 5.15 16.33
CA ARG A 125 -32.44 6.52 16.65
C ARG A 125 -33.94 6.58 17.04
N ARG A 126 -34.24 7.16 18.22
CA ARG A 126 -35.61 7.23 18.77
C ARG A 126 -36.32 8.59 18.78
N THR A 127 -35.64 9.74 18.78
CA THR A 127 -36.32 11.00 19.14
C THR A 127 -35.95 12.26 18.35
N ASN A 128 -34.69 12.44 17.91
CA ASN A 128 -34.29 13.64 17.14
C ASN A 128 -33.57 13.27 15.83
N ARG A 129 -34.21 13.50 14.68
CA ARG A 129 -33.64 13.23 13.35
C ARG A 129 -32.47 14.15 12.97
N ARG A 130 -32.27 15.27 13.68
CA ARG A 130 -31.24 16.29 13.38
C ARG A 130 -29.90 16.06 14.09
N SER A 131 -29.86 15.24 15.14
CA SER A 131 -28.61 14.92 15.84
C SER A 131 -27.95 13.68 15.23
N PHE A 132 -26.62 13.72 15.10
CA PHE A 132 -25.82 12.64 14.54
C PHE A 132 -25.01 11.88 15.59
N PHE A 133 -25.07 12.29 16.86
CA PHE A 133 -24.44 11.62 17.98
C PHE A 133 -25.20 11.88 19.29
N PRO A 134 -25.24 10.95 20.27
CA PRO A 134 -25.95 11.19 21.53
C PRO A 134 -25.33 12.37 22.30
N SER A 135 -26.07 13.48 22.36
CA SER A 135 -25.71 14.69 23.08
C SER A 135 -26.86 15.12 23.99
N ALA A 136 -26.53 15.67 25.16
CA ALA A 136 -27.51 16.29 26.03
C ALA A 136 -28.13 17.50 25.30
N SER A 137 -29.46 17.59 25.22
CA SER A 137 -30.11 18.71 24.55
C SER A 137 -29.95 19.98 25.37
N GLU A 138 -29.58 21.11 24.74
CA GLU A 138 -29.51 22.43 25.39
C GLU A 138 -30.86 22.88 26.01
N ASN A 139 -31.98 22.30 25.57
CA ASN A 139 -33.32 22.68 26.01
C ASN A 139 -33.84 21.88 27.22
N ASP A 140 -33.09 20.91 27.74
CA ASP A 140 -33.55 20.01 28.82
C ASP A 140 -33.02 20.42 30.21
N PHE A 141 -33.05 21.73 30.51
CA PHE A 141 -32.63 22.30 31.80
C PHE A 141 -33.46 21.81 33.01
N HIS A 142 -34.53 21.05 32.79
CA HIS A 142 -35.45 20.58 33.83
C HIS A 142 -35.14 19.16 34.38
N SER A 143 -34.22 18.38 33.78
CA SER A 143 -33.72 17.13 34.37
C SER A 143 -32.38 17.38 35.10
N LYS A 144 -32.46 17.90 36.33
CA LYS A 144 -31.31 18.27 37.17
C LYS A 144 -30.27 17.16 37.44
N ASP A 145 -30.51 15.92 37.01
CA ASP A 145 -29.67 14.74 37.30
C ASP A 145 -28.93 14.12 36.09
N GLU A 146 -29.21 14.52 34.85
CA GLU A 146 -28.60 13.88 33.66
C GLU A 146 -27.58 14.80 32.96
N ARG A 147 -26.41 14.98 33.59
CA ARG A 147 -25.27 15.73 33.00
C ARG A 147 -24.59 15.00 31.82
N GLU A 148 -24.90 13.73 31.61
CA GLU A 148 -24.31 12.84 30.60
C GLU A 148 -25.40 11.99 29.95
N SER A 149 -25.31 11.77 28.64
CA SER A 149 -26.27 10.92 27.93
C SER A 149 -26.19 9.46 28.43
N PRO A 150 -27.33 8.77 28.53
CA PRO A 150 -27.38 7.40 29.05
C PRO A 150 -26.49 6.43 28.24
N GLU A 151 -26.31 6.68 26.94
CA GLU A 151 -25.45 5.89 26.07
C GLU A 151 -23.96 6.05 26.41
N VAL A 152 -23.49 7.28 26.64
CA VAL A 152 -22.09 7.53 27.02
C VAL A 152 -21.83 7.02 28.43
N ARG A 153 -22.79 7.20 29.35
CA ARG A 153 -22.73 6.63 30.70
C ARG A 153 -22.62 5.11 30.66
N HIS A 154 -23.35 4.42 29.78
CA HIS A 154 -23.21 2.96 29.60
C HIS A 154 -21.79 2.59 29.16
N LEU A 155 -21.22 3.27 28.17
CA LEU A 155 -19.84 3.02 27.74
C LEU A 155 -18.83 3.19 28.88
N ARG A 156 -19.02 4.21 29.75
CA ARG A 156 -18.20 4.39 30.96
C ARG A 156 -18.41 3.28 31.98
N GLU A 157 -19.67 2.91 32.28
CA GLU A 157 -19.99 1.80 33.20
C GLU A 157 -19.41 0.45 32.73
N PHE A 158 -19.22 0.30 31.41
CA PHE A 158 -18.62 -0.87 30.77
C PHE A 158 -17.17 -0.63 30.29
N SER A 159 -16.43 0.33 30.86
CA SER A 159 -15.01 0.56 30.55
C SER A 159 -14.15 -0.69 30.79
N ARG A 160 -14.58 -1.59 31.68
CA ARG A 160 -14.00 -2.93 31.85
C ARG A 160 -14.80 -3.99 31.10
N PHE A 161 -15.05 -3.78 29.81
CA PHE A 161 -16.07 -4.53 29.05
C PHE A 161 -15.93 -6.06 29.11
N LEU A 162 -14.69 -6.58 29.18
CA LEU A 162 -14.42 -8.02 29.31
C LEU A 162 -15.00 -8.60 30.61
N MET A 163 -14.75 -7.92 31.72
CA MET A 163 -15.18 -8.29 33.06
C MET A 163 -15.45 -7.01 33.87
N PRO A 164 -16.67 -6.43 33.77
CA PRO A 164 -16.98 -5.16 34.42
C PRO A 164 -16.78 -5.22 35.94
N ARG A 165 -16.98 -6.40 36.52
CA ARG A 165 -16.77 -6.71 37.93
C ARG A 165 -15.82 -7.90 38.05
N VAL A 166 -14.71 -7.70 38.74
CA VAL A 166 -13.72 -8.74 39.01
C VAL A 166 -13.80 -9.09 40.49
N GLY A 167 -13.96 -10.38 40.80
CA GLY A 167 -13.94 -10.87 42.17
C GLY A 167 -14.53 -12.25 42.28
N PHE A 168 -14.10 -13.00 43.29
CA PHE A 168 -14.48 -14.40 43.49
C PHE A 168 -16.00 -14.61 43.61
N TRP A 169 -16.72 -13.63 44.16
CA TRP A 169 -18.18 -13.67 44.35
C TRP A 169 -18.98 -13.08 43.18
N HIS A 170 -18.31 -12.62 42.12
CA HIS A 170 -18.97 -12.06 40.95
C HIS A 170 -19.19 -13.13 39.88
N PHE A 171 -20.44 -13.26 39.42
CA PHE A 171 -20.82 -14.20 38.36
C PHE A 171 -20.01 -13.98 37.07
N GLU A 172 -19.63 -12.74 36.78
CA GLU A 172 -18.84 -12.36 35.61
C GLU A 172 -17.47 -13.03 35.58
N THR A 173 -16.82 -13.19 36.73
CA THR A 173 -15.52 -13.84 36.84
C THR A 173 -15.62 -15.32 36.50
N TRP A 174 -16.61 -16.01 37.06
CA TRP A 174 -16.86 -17.42 36.73
C TRP A 174 -17.35 -17.61 35.29
N GLY A 175 -18.17 -16.69 34.77
CA GLY A 175 -18.61 -16.71 33.36
C GLY A 175 -17.44 -16.59 32.38
N ALA A 176 -16.46 -15.71 32.66
CA ALA A 176 -15.23 -15.60 31.87
C ALA A 176 -14.38 -16.87 31.96
N ILE A 177 -14.21 -17.44 33.17
CA ILE A 177 -13.49 -18.71 33.36
C ILE A 177 -14.17 -19.85 32.58
N VAL A 178 -15.49 -19.98 32.67
CA VAL A 178 -16.26 -21.01 31.95
C VAL A 178 -16.13 -20.83 30.44
N ALA A 179 -16.15 -19.60 29.93
CA ALA A 179 -15.93 -19.34 28.50
C ALA A 179 -14.52 -19.76 28.03
N ILE A 180 -13.48 -19.40 28.80
CA ILE A 180 -12.09 -19.79 28.50
C ILE A 180 -11.95 -21.31 28.53
N LEU A 181 -12.39 -21.96 29.61
CA LEU A 181 -12.31 -23.42 29.77
C LEU A 181 -13.18 -24.16 28.74
N GLY A 182 -14.37 -23.66 28.45
CA GLY A 182 -15.31 -24.23 27.48
C GLY A 182 -14.79 -24.19 26.05
N GLY A 183 -13.92 -23.22 25.73
CA GLY A 183 -13.17 -23.19 24.48
C GLY A 183 -11.90 -24.05 24.50
N MET A 184 -11.13 -23.97 25.59
CA MET A 184 -9.80 -24.56 25.69
C MET A 184 -9.85 -26.08 25.85
N ILE A 185 -10.76 -26.62 26.68
CA ILE A 185 -10.84 -28.06 26.97
C ILE A 185 -11.17 -28.87 25.70
N PRO A 186 -12.22 -28.55 24.92
CA PRO A 186 -12.52 -29.33 23.71
C PRO A 186 -11.41 -29.21 22.67
N ALA A 187 -10.78 -28.04 22.55
CA ALA A 187 -9.66 -27.82 21.64
C ALA A 187 -8.42 -28.65 22.03
N MET A 188 -8.07 -28.71 23.32
CA MET A 188 -7.00 -29.55 23.84
C MET A 188 -7.30 -31.03 23.62
N VAL A 189 -8.54 -31.47 23.90
CA VAL A 189 -8.97 -32.84 23.66
C VAL A 189 -8.86 -33.21 22.19
N ALA A 190 -9.27 -32.32 21.28
CA ALA A 190 -9.13 -32.53 19.84
C ALA A 190 -7.67 -32.61 19.39
N ALA A 191 -6.81 -31.74 19.93
CA ALA A 191 -5.37 -31.75 19.65
C ALA A 191 -4.69 -33.03 20.15
N LEU A 192 -4.96 -33.44 21.39
CA LEU A 192 -4.46 -34.69 21.97
C LEU A 192 -4.98 -35.92 21.23
N ALA A 193 -6.27 -35.94 20.86
CA ALA A 193 -6.86 -37.00 20.05
C ALA A 193 -6.21 -37.09 18.66
N THR A 194 -5.83 -35.97 18.07
CA THR A 194 -5.12 -35.94 16.78
C THR A 194 -3.70 -36.48 16.90
N ILE A 195 -2.97 -36.10 17.95
CA ILE A 195 -1.64 -36.65 18.26
C ILE A 195 -1.75 -38.15 18.53
N ALA A 196 -2.70 -38.58 19.38
CA ALA A 196 -2.93 -39.97 19.71
C ALA A 196 -3.28 -40.80 18.47
N ALA A 197 -4.17 -40.32 17.60
CA ALA A 197 -4.49 -40.98 16.34
C ALA A 197 -3.25 -41.13 15.43
N GLY A 198 -2.41 -40.09 15.36
CA GLY A 198 -1.14 -40.14 14.64
C GLY A 198 -0.17 -41.18 15.21
N LEU A 199 0.00 -41.21 16.54
CA LEU A 199 0.85 -42.17 17.24
C LEU A 199 0.35 -43.60 17.09
N TYR A 200 -0.96 -43.84 17.26
CA TYR A 200 -1.58 -45.15 17.03
C TYR A 200 -1.41 -45.60 15.58
N SER A 201 -1.57 -44.69 14.61
CA SER A 201 -1.39 -45.02 13.19
C SER A 201 0.06 -45.38 12.88
N TRP A 202 1.03 -44.59 13.36
CA TRP A 202 2.45 -44.87 13.22
C TRP A 202 2.80 -46.24 13.84
N PHE A 203 2.34 -46.48 15.06
CA PHE A 203 2.54 -47.73 15.78
C PHE A 203 1.95 -48.93 15.03
N LEU A 204 0.68 -48.85 14.59
CA LEU A 204 -0.02 -49.91 13.88
C LEU A 204 0.68 -50.28 12.56
N LEU A 205 1.11 -49.26 11.80
CA LEU A 205 1.83 -49.45 10.55
C LEU A 205 3.21 -50.10 10.77
N SER A 206 3.94 -49.69 11.82
CA SER A 206 5.21 -50.30 12.19
C SER A 206 5.03 -51.76 12.63
N ALA A 207 4.02 -52.06 13.45
CA ALA A 207 3.70 -53.42 13.87
C ALA A 207 3.33 -54.32 12.68
N LEU A 208 2.50 -53.82 11.75
CA LEU A 208 2.14 -54.52 10.51
C LEU A 208 3.37 -54.80 9.63
N ALA A 209 4.24 -53.81 9.45
CA ALA A 209 5.47 -53.95 8.67
C ALA A 209 6.43 -54.96 9.30
N LEU A 210 6.49 -55.05 10.63
CA LEU A 210 7.36 -55.99 11.33
C LEU A 210 6.77 -57.42 11.42
N LYS A 211 5.45 -57.58 11.34
CA LYS A 211 4.75 -58.89 11.44
C LYS A 211 4.97 -59.80 10.23
N TRP A 212 4.73 -59.30 9.02
CA TRP A 212 4.66 -60.14 7.80
C TRP A 212 6.01 -60.70 7.39
N GLU A 213 6.11 -61.78 6.62
CA GLU A 213 7.42 -62.29 6.14
C GLU A 213 8.23 -61.25 5.33
N HIS A 214 9.54 -61.48 5.17
CA HIS A 214 10.49 -60.51 4.58
C HIS A 214 9.99 -59.89 3.27
N TRP A 215 9.38 -60.67 2.38
CA TRP A 215 8.83 -60.20 1.10
C TRP A 215 7.56 -59.35 1.26
N CYS A 216 6.57 -59.84 2.00
CA CYS A 216 5.30 -59.13 2.20
C CYS A 216 5.51 -57.79 2.93
N SER A 217 6.37 -57.78 3.95
CA SER A 217 6.79 -56.58 4.66
C SER A 217 7.52 -55.56 3.78
N THR A 218 8.37 -56.04 2.86
CA THR A 218 9.08 -55.20 1.89
C THR A 218 8.12 -54.52 0.91
N ILE A 219 7.12 -55.26 0.41
CA ILE A 219 6.08 -54.72 -0.45
C ILE A 219 5.28 -53.65 0.31
N LEU A 220 4.87 -53.93 1.56
CA LEU A 220 4.14 -52.98 2.39
C LEU A 220 4.93 -51.69 2.63
N PHE A 221 6.22 -51.79 3.00
CA PHE A 221 7.10 -50.65 3.20
C PHE A 221 7.28 -49.81 1.91
N GLY A 222 7.38 -50.47 0.75
CA GLY A 222 7.42 -49.81 -0.54
C GLY A 222 6.15 -49.06 -0.90
N VAL A 223 4.99 -49.67 -0.67
CA VAL A 223 3.68 -49.04 -0.88
C VAL A 223 3.50 -47.82 0.03
N LEU A 224 3.88 -47.92 1.31
CA LEU A 224 3.82 -46.80 2.27
C LEU A 224 4.75 -45.66 1.83
N THR A 225 5.96 -45.99 1.40
CA THR A 225 6.93 -44.98 0.92
C THR A 225 6.41 -44.30 -0.35
N LEU A 226 5.88 -45.06 -1.30
CA LEU A 226 5.34 -44.55 -2.56
C LEU A 226 4.12 -43.66 -2.33
N THR A 227 3.16 -44.10 -1.51
CA THR A 227 1.95 -43.33 -1.18
C THR A 227 2.29 -42.02 -0.45
N PHE A 228 3.23 -42.04 0.49
CA PHE A 228 3.74 -40.82 1.12
C PHE A 228 4.38 -39.87 0.10
N HIS A 229 5.26 -40.37 -0.78
CA HIS A 229 5.94 -39.52 -1.75
C HIS A 229 4.98 -38.92 -2.78
N LEU A 230 4.00 -39.70 -3.26
CA LEU A 230 2.96 -39.23 -4.19
C LEU A 230 2.02 -38.22 -3.53
N SER A 231 1.60 -38.47 -2.29
CA SER A 231 0.74 -37.53 -1.55
C SER A 231 1.48 -36.23 -1.21
N ALA A 232 2.75 -36.30 -0.83
CA ALA A 232 3.61 -35.13 -0.62
C ALA A 232 3.83 -34.35 -1.93
N GLU A 233 4.03 -35.03 -3.07
CA GLU A 233 4.14 -34.41 -4.39
C GLU A 233 2.84 -33.69 -4.79
N TRP A 234 1.71 -34.35 -4.58
CA TRP A 234 0.39 -33.80 -4.85
C TRP A 234 0.07 -32.59 -3.96
N ALA A 235 0.35 -32.70 -2.65
CA ALA A 235 0.14 -31.62 -1.68
C ALA A 235 1.06 -30.42 -1.95
N TRP A 236 2.32 -30.67 -2.29
CA TRP A 236 3.29 -29.62 -2.65
C TRP A 236 2.84 -28.87 -3.91
N ARG A 237 2.38 -29.57 -4.96
CA ARG A 237 1.89 -28.93 -6.19
C ARG A 237 0.63 -28.10 -5.97
N ARG A 238 -0.24 -28.50 -5.04
CA ARG A 238 -1.39 -27.70 -4.60
C ARG A 238 -1.01 -26.44 -3.80
N THR A 239 0.27 -26.20 -3.52
CA THR A 239 0.69 -24.98 -2.82
C THR A 239 0.87 -23.76 -3.73
N GLY A 240 0.86 -23.90 -5.06
CA GLY A 240 0.94 -22.76 -5.99
C GLY A 240 2.30 -22.04 -6.05
N LYS A 241 3.25 -22.40 -5.18
CA LYS A 241 4.55 -21.72 -4.98
C LYS A 241 5.48 -21.66 -6.21
N ASN A 242 5.19 -22.37 -7.29
CA ASN A 242 6.00 -22.41 -8.51
C ASN A 242 5.35 -21.71 -9.72
N GLY A 243 4.31 -20.89 -9.50
CA GLY A 243 3.48 -20.39 -10.59
C GLY A 243 2.71 -21.52 -11.28
N ASN A 244 1.80 -21.16 -12.18
CA ASN A 244 0.86 -22.08 -12.84
C ASN A 244 1.54 -22.99 -13.90
N SER A 245 2.66 -23.62 -13.55
CA SER A 245 3.33 -24.64 -14.34
C SER A 245 2.70 -25.99 -14.03
N GLU A 246 1.58 -26.30 -14.70
CA GLU A 246 1.05 -27.66 -14.86
C GLU A 246 2.00 -28.57 -15.68
N LYS A 247 3.30 -28.59 -15.36
CA LYS A 247 4.17 -29.63 -15.89
C LYS A 247 3.78 -30.96 -15.23
N SER A 248 3.04 -31.78 -15.97
CA SER A 248 2.59 -33.16 -15.73
C SER A 248 3.04 -33.75 -14.38
N PHE A 249 2.07 -33.98 -13.47
CA PHE A 249 2.25 -34.75 -12.22
C PHE A 249 3.05 -36.03 -12.47
N TRP A 250 2.79 -36.68 -13.59
CA TRP A 250 3.40 -37.92 -14.04
C TRP A 250 4.92 -37.84 -14.26
N ARG A 251 5.49 -36.65 -14.48
CA ARG A 251 6.93 -36.52 -14.75
C ARG A 251 7.82 -36.97 -13.58
N ASN A 252 7.38 -36.76 -12.34
CA ASN A 252 8.17 -37.14 -11.15
C ASN A 252 7.78 -38.51 -10.59
N VAL A 253 6.70 -39.11 -11.09
CA VAL A 253 6.21 -40.43 -10.62
C VAL A 253 7.27 -41.53 -10.78
N PRO A 254 7.99 -41.65 -11.92
CA PRO A 254 9.05 -42.66 -12.07
C PRO A 254 10.14 -42.53 -11.02
N LEU A 255 10.53 -41.29 -10.70
CA LEU A 255 11.56 -41.02 -9.70
C LEU A 255 11.08 -41.38 -8.29
N THR A 256 9.84 -41.04 -7.94
CA THR A 256 9.24 -41.46 -6.65
C THR A 256 9.09 -42.97 -6.54
N ALA A 257 8.73 -43.65 -7.63
CA ALA A 257 8.63 -45.12 -7.68
C ALA A 257 10.00 -45.76 -7.49
N MET A 258 11.03 -45.28 -8.19
CA MET A 258 12.40 -45.75 -8.04
C MET A 258 12.92 -45.54 -6.62
N THR A 259 12.63 -44.39 -5.99
CA THR A 259 13.00 -44.12 -4.59
C THR A 259 12.33 -45.11 -3.64
N ALA A 260 11.05 -45.41 -3.85
CA ALA A 260 10.32 -46.42 -3.06
C ALA A 260 10.92 -47.82 -3.24
N VAL A 261 11.29 -48.22 -4.46
CA VAL A 261 11.97 -49.50 -4.73
C VAL A 261 13.31 -49.59 -3.99
N ILE A 262 14.12 -48.54 -4.03
CA ILE A 262 15.43 -48.52 -3.37
C ILE A 262 15.28 -48.57 -1.85
N ALA A 263 14.35 -47.80 -1.27
CA ALA A 263 14.05 -47.85 0.16
C ALA A 263 13.52 -49.24 0.59
N SER A 264 12.72 -49.89 -0.27
CA SER A 264 12.22 -51.26 -0.04
C SER A 264 13.35 -52.29 -0.11
N ALA A 265 14.26 -52.17 -1.06
CA ALA A 265 15.42 -53.03 -1.13
C ALA A 265 16.30 -52.87 0.13
N ALA A 266 16.55 -51.64 0.57
CA ALA A 266 17.26 -51.38 1.82
C ALA A 266 16.56 -52.02 3.03
N TRP A 267 15.23 -51.89 3.12
CA TRP A 267 14.42 -52.54 4.15
C TRP A 267 14.55 -54.07 4.12
N PHE A 268 14.48 -54.68 2.94
CA PHE A 268 14.64 -56.13 2.76
C PHE A 268 16.01 -56.61 3.26
N PHE A 269 17.10 -55.94 2.88
CA PHE A 269 18.45 -56.32 3.30
C PHE A 269 18.66 -56.14 4.80
N ILE A 270 18.19 -55.01 5.38
CA ILE A 270 18.26 -54.76 6.83
C ILE A 270 17.53 -55.87 7.59
N ARG A 271 16.33 -56.24 7.13
CA ARG A 271 15.50 -57.22 7.79
C ARG A 271 16.00 -58.66 7.62
N LYS A 272 16.57 -59.00 6.46
CA LYS A 272 17.07 -60.35 6.17
C LYS A 272 18.43 -60.64 6.82
N TYR A 273 19.34 -59.66 6.87
CA TYR A 273 20.75 -59.93 7.21
C TYR A 273 21.22 -59.30 8.52
N LYS A 274 20.62 -58.18 8.97
CA LYS A 274 21.06 -57.47 10.20
C LYS A 274 20.24 -57.84 11.43
N PHE A 275 19.00 -58.30 11.23
CA PHE A 275 18.10 -58.79 12.27
C PHE A 275 17.48 -60.16 11.91
N PRO A 276 18.29 -61.18 11.57
CA PRO A 276 17.78 -62.51 11.23
C PRO A 276 17.14 -63.22 12.43
N ASP A 277 17.65 -62.95 13.65
CA ASP A 277 17.20 -63.54 14.92
C ASP A 277 16.21 -62.64 15.68
N LEU A 278 15.58 -61.66 15.01
CA LEU A 278 14.38 -61.05 15.56
C LEU A 278 13.34 -62.17 15.56
N ASP A 279 13.29 -62.94 16.65
CA ASP A 279 12.33 -64.03 16.81
C ASP A 279 10.95 -63.42 16.62
N ILE A 280 10.35 -63.59 15.44
CA ILE A 280 8.98 -63.12 15.21
C ILE A 280 8.04 -64.22 15.75
N GLY A 281 8.57 -65.41 16.06
CA GLY A 281 7.87 -66.58 16.59
C GLY A 281 7.07 -66.28 17.85
N HIS A 282 7.64 -65.53 18.79
CA HIS A 282 6.96 -65.15 20.03
C HIS A 282 5.95 -64.01 19.89
N TRP A 283 5.96 -63.27 18.77
CA TRP A 283 4.91 -62.31 18.39
C TRP A 283 3.92 -62.88 17.36
N THR A 284 4.05 -64.14 16.92
CA THR A 284 3.28 -64.71 15.78
C THR A 284 2.33 -65.83 16.14
N TRP A 285 2.30 -66.27 17.40
CA TRP A 285 1.20 -67.09 17.91
C TRP A 285 0.31 -66.19 18.77
N PRO A 286 -0.77 -65.64 18.20
CA PRO A 286 -1.80 -66.48 17.58
C PRO A 286 -2.31 -66.01 16.19
N ALA A 287 -3.29 -66.75 15.67
CA ALA A 287 -3.70 -66.87 14.26
C ALA A 287 -4.16 -65.58 13.56
N SER A 288 -4.33 -64.46 14.28
CA SER A 288 -4.78 -63.19 13.71
C SER A 288 -3.91 -61.99 14.13
N TYR A 289 -3.85 -60.96 13.28
CA TYR A 289 -3.24 -59.65 13.64
C TYR A 289 -3.78 -59.08 14.95
N TRP A 290 -5.03 -59.42 15.24
CA TRP A 290 -5.81 -58.93 16.38
C TRP A 290 -5.32 -59.45 17.73
N GLU A 291 -4.73 -60.63 17.76
CA GLU A 291 -4.30 -61.23 19.02
C GLU A 291 -2.95 -60.68 19.50
N ILE A 292 -2.03 -60.39 18.59
CA ILE A 292 -0.69 -59.81 18.87
C ILE A 292 -0.81 -58.48 19.61
N VAL A 293 -1.72 -57.64 19.13
CA VAL A 293 -1.97 -56.31 19.67
C VAL A 293 -2.73 -56.37 21.01
N SER A 294 -3.34 -57.52 21.32
CA SER A 294 -4.12 -57.75 22.53
C SER A 294 -3.30 -58.34 23.70
N GLU A 295 -2.06 -58.78 23.45
CA GLU A 295 -1.22 -59.37 24.49
C GLU A 295 -0.69 -58.33 25.49
N LYS A 296 -0.80 -58.66 26.78
CA LYS A 296 -0.41 -57.76 27.89
C LYS A 296 1.09 -57.41 27.92
N ASN A 297 1.94 -58.22 27.28
CA ASN A 297 3.40 -58.07 27.31
C ASN A 297 3.99 -57.46 26.03
N PHE A 298 3.19 -57.25 24.98
CA PHE A 298 3.68 -56.78 23.68
C PHE A 298 4.38 -55.42 23.77
N PHE A 299 3.82 -54.49 24.55
CA PHE A 299 4.37 -53.15 24.76
C PHE A 299 5.60 -53.12 25.69
N ARG A 300 5.98 -54.25 26.30
CA ARG A 300 7.07 -54.38 27.28
C ARG A 300 8.31 -55.09 26.72
N ASP A 301 8.30 -55.51 25.46
CA ASP A 301 9.41 -56.24 24.85
C ASP A 301 10.53 -55.29 24.36
N SER A 302 11.68 -55.30 25.04
CA SER A 302 12.86 -54.50 24.67
C SER A 302 13.34 -54.70 23.23
N LYS A 303 13.15 -55.90 22.65
CA LYS A 303 13.52 -56.17 21.24
C LYS A 303 12.57 -55.48 20.26
N PHE A 304 11.28 -55.35 20.61
CA PHE A 304 10.31 -54.61 19.81
C PHE A 304 10.67 -53.13 19.76
N HIS A 305 11.00 -52.53 20.90
CA HIS A 305 11.37 -51.12 21.01
C HIS A 305 12.58 -50.75 20.12
N LEU A 306 13.62 -51.59 20.10
CA LEU A 306 14.77 -51.38 19.20
C LEU A 306 14.40 -51.53 17.72
N SER A 307 13.44 -52.42 17.40
CA SER A 307 13.02 -52.67 16.02
C SER A 307 12.23 -51.51 15.38
N LEU A 308 11.67 -50.59 16.19
CA LEU A 308 11.00 -49.38 15.71
C LEU A 308 11.94 -48.39 15.00
N LEU A 309 13.27 -48.53 15.18
CA LEU A 309 14.28 -47.71 14.49
C LEU A 309 14.61 -48.20 13.07
N LEU A 310 14.26 -49.45 12.73
CA LEU A 310 14.61 -50.05 11.44
C LEU A 310 14.04 -49.29 10.23
N PRO A 311 12.77 -48.81 10.25
CA PRO A 311 12.20 -48.07 9.12
C PRO A 311 13.00 -46.79 8.82
N SER A 312 13.50 -46.13 9.87
CA SER A 312 14.33 -44.92 9.74
C SER A 312 15.64 -45.22 9.01
N ALA A 313 16.33 -46.31 9.36
CA ALA A 313 17.56 -46.72 8.70
C ALA A 313 17.34 -47.03 7.21
N ALA A 314 16.24 -47.70 6.85
CA ALA A 314 15.92 -48.01 5.46
C ALA A 314 15.66 -46.75 4.62
N TRP A 315 14.90 -45.79 5.13
CA TRP A 315 14.70 -44.50 4.46
C TRP A 315 15.97 -43.67 4.37
N PHE A 316 16.84 -43.70 5.38
CA PHE A 316 18.13 -43.01 5.36
C PHE A 316 19.03 -43.54 4.23
N VAL A 317 19.15 -44.86 4.09
CA VAL A 317 19.89 -45.51 3.00
C VAL A 317 19.29 -45.12 1.63
N GLY A 318 17.96 -45.10 1.51
CA GLY A 318 17.28 -44.63 0.31
C GLY A 318 17.62 -43.17 -0.05
N GLY A 319 17.67 -42.28 0.94
CA GLY A 319 18.07 -40.88 0.76
C GLY A 319 19.52 -40.72 0.30
N ILE A 320 20.46 -41.46 0.89
CA ILE A 320 21.88 -41.47 0.48
C ILE A 320 22.04 -41.98 -0.95
N ALA A 321 21.33 -43.04 -1.32
CA ALA A 321 21.34 -43.56 -2.70
C ALA A 321 20.84 -42.52 -3.70
N MET A 322 19.82 -41.72 -3.35
CA MET A 322 19.36 -40.60 -4.19
C MET A 322 20.39 -39.48 -4.30
N LEU A 323 21.14 -39.16 -3.23
CA LEU A 323 22.25 -38.22 -3.33
C LEU A 323 23.38 -38.73 -4.23
N GLY A 324 23.67 -40.03 -4.21
CA GLY A 324 24.60 -40.65 -5.16
C GLY A 324 24.12 -40.52 -6.61
N LEU A 325 22.83 -40.79 -6.85
CA LEU A 325 22.20 -40.60 -8.16
C LEU A 325 22.24 -39.14 -8.62
N ARG A 326 22.03 -38.18 -7.71
CA ARG A 326 22.15 -36.74 -7.99
C ARG A 326 23.55 -36.42 -8.52
N GLY A 327 24.59 -36.91 -7.86
CA GLY A 327 25.99 -36.73 -8.29
C GLY A 327 26.26 -37.34 -9.67
N PHE A 328 25.68 -38.51 -9.96
CA PHE A 328 25.78 -39.15 -11.27
C PHE A 328 25.06 -38.35 -12.38
N VAL A 329 23.81 -37.94 -12.14
CA VAL A 329 23.02 -37.16 -13.11
C VAL A 329 23.68 -35.81 -13.40
N ALA A 330 24.23 -35.15 -12.39
CA ALA A 330 24.96 -33.89 -12.56
C ALA A 330 26.21 -34.04 -13.43
N ARG A 331 26.79 -35.24 -13.52
CA ARG A 331 27.96 -35.54 -14.35
C ARG A 331 27.61 -36.00 -15.77
N SER A 332 26.45 -36.63 -15.95
CA SER A 332 26.12 -37.37 -17.19
C SER A 332 25.00 -36.74 -18.04
N ALA A 333 24.22 -35.79 -17.51
CA ALA A 333 23.12 -35.16 -18.25
C ALA A 333 23.52 -33.79 -18.83
N PRO A 334 22.98 -33.39 -20.01
CA PRO A 334 23.16 -32.04 -20.55
C PRO A 334 22.59 -30.97 -19.61
N ASP A 335 23.23 -29.80 -19.51
CA ASP A 335 22.94 -28.74 -18.51
C ASP A 335 21.45 -28.42 -18.34
N GLU A 336 20.70 -28.28 -19.43
CA GLU A 336 19.27 -27.96 -19.41
C GLU A 336 18.42 -29.07 -18.77
N LYS A 337 18.78 -30.35 -19.00
CA LYS A 337 18.10 -31.51 -18.40
C LYS A 337 18.63 -31.79 -16.99
N ALA A 338 19.90 -31.53 -16.71
CA ALA A 338 20.52 -31.74 -15.40
C ALA A 338 19.84 -30.92 -14.29
N VAL A 339 19.49 -29.66 -14.56
CA VAL A 339 18.77 -28.80 -13.60
C VAL A 339 17.37 -29.35 -13.26
N THR A 340 16.64 -29.85 -14.26
CA THR A 340 15.28 -30.37 -14.03
C THR A 340 15.26 -31.71 -13.29
N TRP A 341 16.23 -32.59 -13.59
CA TRP A 341 16.35 -33.89 -12.94
C TRP A 341 16.93 -33.77 -11.52
N SER A 342 17.95 -32.94 -11.31
CA SER A 342 18.51 -32.68 -9.97
C SER A 342 17.45 -32.15 -9.00
N GLY A 343 16.60 -31.21 -9.43
CA GLY A 343 15.48 -30.76 -8.60
C GLY A 343 14.42 -31.83 -8.30
N GLY A 344 14.29 -32.87 -9.13
CA GLY A 344 13.48 -34.06 -8.82
C GLY A 344 14.15 -34.96 -7.78
N VAL A 345 15.44 -35.23 -7.97
CA VAL A 345 16.23 -36.14 -7.11
C VAL A 345 16.39 -35.53 -5.72
N ASP A 346 16.68 -34.24 -5.62
CA ASP A 346 16.83 -33.52 -4.35
C ASP A 346 15.54 -33.56 -3.53
N ARG A 347 14.38 -33.41 -4.18
CA ARG A 347 13.07 -33.52 -3.52
C ARG A 347 12.78 -34.95 -3.02
N SER A 348 13.17 -35.97 -3.78
CA SER A 348 12.97 -37.36 -3.38
C SER A 348 13.90 -37.74 -2.22
N ALA A 349 15.18 -37.33 -2.28
CA ALA A 349 16.13 -37.49 -1.19
C ALA A 349 15.65 -36.80 0.09
N ALA A 350 15.20 -35.53 -0.01
CA ALA A 350 14.69 -34.77 1.13
C ALA A 350 13.50 -35.45 1.80
N ARG A 351 12.59 -36.07 1.05
CA ARG A 351 11.44 -36.81 1.59
C ARG A 351 11.88 -38.07 2.33
N CYS A 352 12.83 -38.82 1.79
CA CYS A 352 13.44 -39.96 2.48
C CYS A 352 14.08 -39.55 3.81
N PHE A 353 14.90 -38.49 3.83
CA PHE A 353 15.48 -37.99 5.07
C PHE A 353 14.42 -37.50 6.05
N SER A 354 13.36 -36.83 5.56
CA SER A 354 12.26 -36.38 6.40
C SER A 354 11.55 -37.56 7.08
N CYS A 355 11.22 -38.62 6.33
CA CYS A 355 10.63 -39.83 6.90
C CYS A 355 11.58 -40.51 7.91
N ALA A 356 12.87 -40.59 7.58
CA ALA A 356 13.88 -41.17 8.46
C ALA A 356 13.96 -40.42 9.80
N VAL A 357 14.02 -39.09 9.75
CA VAL A 357 14.09 -38.24 10.95
C VAL A 357 12.81 -38.36 11.78
N ILE A 358 11.62 -38.26 11.17
CA ILE A 358 10.34 -38.33 11.91
C ILE A 358 10.17 -39.70 12.57
N ALA A 359 10.36 -40.79 11.82
CA ALA A 359 10.21 -42.13 12.37
C ALA A 359 11.27 -42.46 13.42
N GLY A 360 12.51 -41.99 13.21
CA GLY A 360 13.59 -42.13 14.20
C GLY A 360 13.28 -41.38 15.49
N ALA A 361 12.84 -40.13 15.39
CA ALA A 361 12.48 -39.31 16.55
C ALA A 361 11.33 -39.93 17.36
N LEU A 362 10.28 -40.42 16.70
CA LEU A 362 9.17 -41.11 17.36
C LEU A 362 9.63 -42.41 18.03
N ALA A 363 10.50 -43.20 17.39
CA ALA A 363 11.05 -44.42 17.97
C ALA A 363 11.96 -44.14 19.18
N VAL A 364 12.83 -43.13 19.10
CA VAL A 364 13.67 -42.70 20.23
C VAL A 364 12.82 -42.19 21.39
N LEU A 365 11.80 -41.38 21.11
CA LEU A 365 10.88 -40.89 22.14
C LEU A 365 10.14 -42.06 22.80
N TRP A 366 9.62 -42.99 22.01
CA TRP A 366 8.90 -44.17 22.48
C TRP A 366 9.78 -45.07 23.36
N THR A 367 10.98 -45.41 22.88
CA THR A 367 11.95 -46.21 23.64
C THR A 367 12.41 -45.52 24.91
N GLY A 368 12.69 -44.21 24.88
CA GLY A 368 13.05 -43.42 26.06
C GLY A 368 11.94 -43.39 27.12
N CYS A 369 10.68 -43.30 26.72
CA CYS A 369 9.54 -43.38 27.66
C CYS A 369 9.42 -44.75 28.31
N HIS A 370 9.66 -45.81 27.54
CA HIS A 370 9.64 -47.17 28.06
C HIS A 370 10.74 -47.37 29.12
N GLU A 371 11.97 -46.94 28.83
CA GLU A 371 13.09 -47.00 29.79
C GLU A 371 12.83 -46.14 31.03
N LEU A 372 12.20 -44.97 30.87
CA LEU A 372 11.80 -44.13 32.00
C LEU A 372 10.77 -44.84 32.89
N LEU A 373 9.73 -45.44 32.31
CA LEU A 373 8.72 -46.20 33.06
C LEU A 373 9.33 -47.44 33.74
N ALA A 374 10.29 -48.10 33.10
CA ALA A 374 11.03 -49.23 33.66
C ALA A 374 11.93 -48.80 34.83
N ALA A 375 12.65 -47.68 34.70
CA ALA A 375 13.55 -47.13 35.71
C ALA A 375 12.84 -46.66 36.99
N ILE A 376 11.58 -46.24 36.91
CA ILE A 376 10.76 -45.85 38.07
C ILE A 376 10.25 -47.09 38.86
N GLY A 377 10.57 -48.32 38.43
CA GLY A 377 10.38 -49.54 39.23
C GLY A 377 8.97 -50.15 39.20
N HIS A 378 8.18 -49.89 38.16
CA HIS A 378 6.74 -50.17 38.11
C HIS A 378 6.31 -51.32 37.19
N THR A 379 6.92 -52.51 37.31
CA THR A 379 6.40 -53.71 36.64
C THR A 379 5.07 -54.21 37.25
N ASP A 380 4.82 -53.91 38.54
CA ASP A 380 3.65 -54.39 39.33
C ASP A 380 2.56 -53.34 39.62
N PHE A 381 2.66 -52.14 39.03
CA PHE A 381 1.71 -51.04 39.23
C PHE A 381 0.24 -51.35 38.82
N PHE A 382 0.03 -52.39 38.02
CA PHE A 382 -1.28 -52.77 37.47
C PHE A 382 -1.85 -54.10 38.02
N GLN A 383 -1.17 -54.78 38.95
CA GLN A 383 -1.71 -56.00 39.56
C GLN A 383 -2.67 -55.72 40.72
N ASN A 384 -2.56 -54.57 41.41
CA ASN A 384 -3.48 -54.20 42.50
C ASN A 384 -4.47 -53.11 42.06
N ARG A 385 -5.75 -53.51 42.00
CA ARG A 385 -6.90 -52.73 41.53
C ARG A 385 -7.37 -51.61 42.48
N GLU A 386 -6.83 -51.51 43.69
CA GLU A 386 -7.40 -50.68 44.77
C GLU A 386 -6.68 -49.33 45.02
N THR A 387 -5.46 -49.13 44.51
CA THR A 387 -4.69 -47.87 44.70
C THR A 387 -4.43 -47.10 43.39
N SER A 388 -5.04 -47.54 42.29
CA SER A 388 -4.72 -47.13 40.92
C SER A 388 -5.19 -45.71 40.54
N GLY A 389 -6.05 -45.09 41.34
CA GLY A 389 -6.60 -43.74 41.05
C GLY A 389 -5.64 -42.60 41.37
N ALA A 390 -4.83 -42.71 42.44
CA ALA A 390 -4.05 -41.59 42.97
C ALA A 390 -2.75 -41.31 42.20
N ALA A 391 -2.12 -42.34 41.61
CA ALA A 391 -0.86 -42.18 40.87
C ALA A 391 -1.07 -41.86 39.37
N ALA A 392 -2.17 -42.33 38.76
CA ALA A 392 -2.64 -41.84 37.47
C ALA A 392 -3.04 -40.36 37.56
N ALA A 393 -3.63 -39.95 38.68
CA ALA A 393 -3.85 -38.54 39.03
C ALA A 393 -2.52 -37.78 39.22
N GLY A 394 -1.45 -38.42 39.70
CA GLY A 394 -0.12 -37.82 39.86
C GLY A 394 0.61 -37.54 38.54
N SER A 395 0.55 -38.45 37.57
CA SER A 395 1.12 -38.23 36.22
C SER A 395 0.29 -37.27 35.36
N THR A 396 -1.05 -37.28 35.51
CA THR A 396 -1.91 -36.21 34.94
C THR A 396 -1.74 -34.88 35.67
N ALA A 397 -1.44 -34.85 36.98
CA ALA A 397 -1.12 -33.63 37.71
C ALA A 397 0.25 -33.05 37.33
N ALA A 398 1.27 -33.89 37.09
CA ALA A 398 2.57 -33.45 36.60
C ALA A 398 2.48 -32.91 35.16
N GLY A 399 1.70 -33.57 34.30
CA GLY A 399 1.35 -33.05 32.97
C GLY A 399 0.59 -31.73 33.07
N GLY A 400 -0.44 -31.67 33.93
CA GLY A 400 -1.22 -30.45 34.19
C GLY A 400 -0.40 -29.28 34.75
N ALA A 401 0.59 -29.55 35.60
CA ALA A 401 1.51 -28.54 36.13
C ALA A 401 2.50 -28.04 35.07
N LEU A 402 3.00 -28.92 34.19
CA LEU A 402 3.81 -28.56 33.02
C LEU A 402 3.00 -27.74 32.01
N PHE A 403 1.76 -28.15 31.72
CA PHE A 403 0.84 -27.40 30.87
C PHE A 403 0.48 -26.05 31.48
N GLY A 404 0.26 -25.99 32.79
CA GLY A 404 0.05 -24.76 33.55
C GLY A 404 1.26 -23.84 33.48
N ALA A 405 2.47 -24.36 33.70
CA ALA A 405 3.71 -23.59 33.62
C ALA A 405 3.99 -23.05 32.21
N VAL A 406 3.80 -23.89 31.18
CA VAL A 406 3.88 -23.49 29.77
C VAL A 406 2.84 -22.42 29.45
N PHE A 407 1.61 -22.56 29.92
CA PHE A 407 0.54 -21.58 29.73
C PHE A 407 0.84 -20.25 30.44
N PHE A 408 1.29 -20.28 31.69
CA PHE A 408 1.68 -19.08 32.44
C PHE A 408 2.87 -18.35 31.81
N TRP A 409 3.82 -19.11 31.26
CA TRP A 409 4.96 -18.57 30.52
C TRP A 409 4.55 -18.02 29.14
N LEU A 410 3.68 -18.72 28.40
CA LEU A 410 3.10 -18.24 27.13
C LEU A 410 2.31 -16.94 27.34
N ARG A 411 1.57 -16.86 28.45
CA ARG A 411 0.79 -15.68 28.85
C ARG A 411 1.68 -14.47 29.09
N ASP A 412 2.76 -14.62 29.86
CA ASP A 412 3.70 -13.51 30.14
C ASP A 412 4.35 -13.00 28.85
N TRP A 413 4.62 -13.89 27.90
CA TRP A 413 5.10 -13.53 26.56
C TRP A 413 4.04 -12.84 25.69
N LEU A 414 2.81 -13.37 25.63
CA LEU A 414 1.69 -12.77 24.88
C LEU A 414 1.35 -11.35 25.37
N SER A 415 1.65 -11.03 26.62
CA SER A 415 1.36 -9.72 27.23
C SER A 415 2.42 -8.65 27.02
N LYS A 416 3.62 -8.98 26.51
CA LYS A 416 4.72 -8.02 26.35
C LYS A 416 4.98 -7.75 24.86
N PRO A 417 4.70 -6.53 24.36
CA PRO A 417 5.16 -6.16 23.03
C PRO A 417 6.68 -6.28 22.96
N SER A 418 7.18 -6.69 21.80
CA SER A 418 8.61 -6.74 21.50
C SER A 418 9.16 -5.32 21.45
N GLU A 419 9.45 -4.73 22.60
CA GLU A 419 10.27 -3.52 22.64
C GLU A 419 11.69 -3.89 22.16
N GLU A 420 12.08 -3.29 21.04
CA GLU A 420 13.46 -3.20 20.58
C GLU A 420 14.18 -2.14 21.42
N THR A 421 14.41 -2.43 22.70
CA THR A 421 15.43 -1.70 23.45
C THR A 421 16.75 -1.83 22.71
N ARG A 422 17.46 -0.73 22.43
CA ARG A 422 18.83 -0.80 21.88
C ARG A 422 19.75 -1.51 22.88
N ALA A 423 20.09 -2.77 22.63
CA ALA A 423 21.14 -3.48 23.36
C ALA A 423 22.47 -2.70 23.38
N THR A 424 22.93 -2.36 24.57
CA THR A 424 24.24 -1.72 24.77
C THR A 424 25.35 -2.78 24.88
N ASN A 425 25.01 -4.01 25.30
CA ASN A 425 25.96 -5.09 25.55
C ASN A 425 25.80 -6.28 24.58
N LEU A 426 26.90 -7.02 24.36
CA LEU A 426 26.93 -8.19 23.46
C LEU A 426 25.92 -9.28 23.86
N TRP A 427 25.73 -9.52 25.17
CA TRP A 427 24.75 -10.50 25.65
C TRP A 427 23.31 -10.09 25.34
N GLU A 428 23.00 -8.79 25.42
CA GLU A 428 21.69 -8.25 25.02
C GLU A 428 21.48 -8.35 23.51
N LYS A 429 22.51 -8.14 22.68
CA LYS A 429 22.42 -8.34 21.21
C LYS A 429 22.16 -9.80 20.82
N TYR A 430 22.75 -10.75 21.53
CA TYR A 430 22.46 -12.18 21.32
C TYR A 430 21.07 -12.55 21.89
N ALA A 431 20.71 -12.01 23.05
CA ALA A 431 19.39 -12.19 23.63
C ALA A 431 18.31 -11.63 22.70
N GLU A 432 18.48 -10.45 22.11
CA GLU A 432 17.59 -9.84 21.11
C GLU A 432 17.46 -10.67 19.85
N LYS A 433 18.54 -11.31 19.37
CA LYS A 433 18.48 -12.24 18.24
C LYS A 433 17.75 -13.55 18.57
N ILE A 434 17.78 -13.99 19.83
CA ILE A 434 17.14 -15.23 20.28
C ILE A 434 15.71 -15.01 20.77
N LYS A 435 15.39 -13.83 21.31
CA LYS A 435 14.08 -13.41 21.83
C LYS A 435 12.92 -13.68 20.85
N PRO A 436 13.03 -13.41 19.52
CA PRO A 436 11.97 -13.76 18.57
C PRO A 436 11.85 -15.27 18.29
N LEU A 437 12.87 -16.09 18.61
CA LEU A 437 12.88 -17.55 18.45
C LEU A 437 12.40 -18.31 19.70
N MET A 438 12.41 -17.68 20.88
CA MET A 438 11.91 -18.28 22.13
C MET A 438 10.49 -18.85 22.03
N PRO A 439 9.52 -18.21 21.33
CA PRO A 439 8.17 -18.75 21.17
C PRO A 439 8.14 -20.04 20.34
N GLN A 440 9.02 -20.15 19.33
CA GLN A 440 9.17 -21.37 18.56
C GLN A 440 9.68 -22.50 19.45
N PHE A 441 10.72 -22.25 20.24
CA PHE A 441 11.28 -23.25 21.14
C PHE A 441 10.26 -23.71 22.19
N ALA A 442 9.47 -22.79 22.73
CA ALA A 442 8.44 -23.14 23.70
C ALA A 442 7.23 -23.84 23.07
N ALA A 443 6.78 -23.43 21.89
CA ALA A 443 5.73 -24.14 21.17
C ALA A 443 6.18 -25.57 20.81
N LEU A 444 7.43 -25.72 20.36
CA LEU A 444 8.05 -27.03 20.14
C LEU A 444 8.15 -27.84 21.44
N GLY A 445 8.53 -27.21 22.55
CA GLY A 445 8.57 -27.84 23.88
C GLY A 445 7.19 -28.26 24.38
N ALA A 446 6.17 -27.43 24.20
CA ALA A 446 4.78 -27.73 24.56
C ALA A 446 4.23 -28.89 23.73
N MET A 447 4.43 -28.84 22.41
CA MET A 447 4.05 -29.92 21.51
C MET A 447 4.78 -31.22 21.87
N PHE A 448 6.08 -31.14 22.18
CA PHE A 448 6.86 -32.28 22.68
C PHE A 448 6.28 -32.85 23.97
N CYS A 449 5.89 -32.01 24.95
CA CYS A 449 5.23 -32.44 26.18
C CYS A 449 3.87 -33.11 25.91
N MET A 450 3.08 -32.60 24.96
CA MET A 450 1.82 -33.25 24.55
C MET A 450 2.06 -34.62 23.94
N VAL A 451 3.03 -34.74 23.02
CA VAL A 451 3.40 -36.01 22.41
C VAL A 451 3.91 -36.98 23.47
N LEU A 452 4.81 -36.53 24.36
CA LEU A 452 5.32 -37.30 25.49
C LEU A 452 4.18 -37.82 26.38
N THR A 453 3.22 -36.96 26.73
CA THR A 453 2.05 -37.32 27.53
C THR A 453 1.22 -38.40 26.84
N CYS A 454 0.94 -38.26 25.54
CA CYS A 454 0.23 -39.28 24.77
C CYS A 454 1.02 -40.59 24.70
N VAL A 455 2.34 -40.56 24.48
CA VAL A 455 3.18 -41.76 24.47
C VAL A 455 3.11 -42.49 25.81
N LEU A 456 3.25 -41.77 26.93
CA LEU A 456 3.16 -42.34 28.28
C LEU A 456 1.78 -42.94 28.55
N LEU A 457 0.69 -42.25 28.16
CA LEU A 457 -0.68 -42.77 28.30
C LEU A 457 -0.89 -44.04 27.47
N ILE A 458 -0.41 -44.04 26.22
CA ILE A 458 -0.52 -45.21 25.33
C ILE A 458 0.29 -46.38 25.89
N GLN A 459 1.52 -46.16 26.35
CA GLN A 459 2.33 -47.25 26.94
C GLN A 459 1.74 -47.76 28.26
N SER A 460 1.07 -46.90 29.04
CA SER A 460 0.44 -47.26 30.32
C SER A 460 -0.85 -48.06 30.16
N TYR A 461 -1.70 -47.69 29.18
CA TYR A 461 -3.05 -48.24 29.04
C TYR A 461 -3.30 -48.98 27.73
N GLY A 462 -2.44 -48.84 26.73
CA GLY A 462 -2.64 -49.34 25.37
C GLY A 462 -2.29 -50.81 25.23
N SER A 463 -2.93 -51.72 25.97
CA SER A 463 -2.83 -53.17 25.72
C SER A 463 -4.21 -53.82 25.73
N GLY A 464 -4.37 -54.95 25.02
CA GLY A 464 -5.65 -55.66 25.03
C GLY A 464 -6.79 -54.84 24.42
N PRO A 465 -8.02 -54.94 24.98
CA PRO A 465 -9.18 -54.19 24.48
C PRO A 465 -9.04 -52.66 24.67
N HIS A 466 -8.16 -52.20 25.56
CA HIS A 466 -7.96 -50.78 25.82
C HIS A 466 -7.29 -50.03 24.67
N LEU A 467 -6.51 -50.72 23.82
CA LEU A 467 -5.97 -50.11 22.61
C LEU A 467 -7.10 -49.69 21.66
N TRP A 468 -8.06 -50.59 21.43
CA TRP A 468 -9.22 -50.32 20.58
C TRP A 468 -10.07 -49.19 21.16
N ILE A 469 -10.27 -49.20 22.47
CA ILE A 469 -10.92 -48.09 23.17
C ILE A 469 -10.15 -46.79 22.92
N GLY A 470 -8.82 -46.76 23.04
CA GLY A 470 -8.00 -45.57 22.77
C GLY A 470 -8.09 -45.06 21.33
N ILE A 471 -8.04 -45.95 20.34
CA ILE A 471 -8.22 -45.61 18.92
C ILE A 471 -9.63 -45.08 18.67
N SER A 472 -10.66 -45.79 19.14
CA SER A 472 -12.06 -45.42 18.97
C SER A 472 -12.39 -44.11 19.69
N VAL A 473 -11.85 -43.86 20.89
CA VAL A 473 -11.99 -42.60 21.62
C VAL A 473 -11.32 -41.46 20.88
N SER A 474 -10.10 -41.66 20.36
CA SER A 474 -9.40 -40.65 19.56
C SER A 474 -10.18 -40.31 18.29
N ALA A 475 -10.66 -41.33 17.57
CA ALA A 475 -11.49 -41.16 16.38
C ALA A 475 -12.83 -40.48 16.71
N PHE A 476 -13.46 -40.86 17.82
CA PHE A 476 -14.70 -40.26 18.30
C PHE A 476 -14.53 -38.76 18.56
N PHE A 477 -13.49 -38.34 19.27
CA PHE A 477 -13.26 -36.91 19.53
C PHE A 477 -12.90 -36.13 18.28
N ILE A 478 -12.16 -36.71 17.32
CA ILE A 478 -11.91 -36.08 16.02
C ILE A 478 -13.22 -35.89 15.25
N VAL A 479 -14.06 -36.93 15.16
CA VAL A 479 -15.36 -36.86 14.47
C VAL A 479 -16.29 -35.89 15.19
N LEU A 480 -16.36 -35.94 16.51
CA LEU A 480 -17.15 -35.02 17.32
C LEU A 480 -16.70 -33.57 17.08
N THR A 481 -15.40 -33.31 17.04
CA THR A 481 -14.85 -31.98 16.71
C THR A 481 -15.27 -31.57 15.31
N LEU A 482 -15.12 -32.44 14.31
CA LEU A 482 -15.53 -32.16 12.92
C LEU A 482 -17.03 -31.81 12.80
N LEU A 483 -17.89 -32.48 13.56
CA LEU A 483 -19.35 -32.31 13.49
C LEU A 483 -19.89 -31.19 14.39
N CYS A 484 -19.26 -30.92 15.53
CA CYS A 484 -19.83 -30.07 16.59
C CYS A 484 -18.98 -28.86 16.97
N PHE A 485 -17.68 -28.85 16.69
CA PHE A 485 -16.78 -27.78 17.12
C PHE A 485 -16.68 -26.68 16.07
N ASP A 486 -17.56 -25.68 16.13
CA ASP A 486 -17.44 -24.46 15.30
C ASP A 486 -16.52 -23.45 16.00
N PRO A 487 -15.32 -23.14 15.46
CA PRO A 487 -14.37 -22.19 16.07
C PRO A 487 -14.96 -20.80 16.30
N ALA A 488 -15.95 -20.39 15.51
CA ALA A 488 -16.59 -19.08 15.65
C ALA A 488 -17.59 -19.03 16.82
N ARG A 489 -18.06 -20.19 17.31
CA ARG A 489 -19.09 -20.30 18.36
C ARG A 489 -18.57 -20.92 19.65
N ILE A 490 -17.50 -21.70 19.57
CA ILE A 490 -16.93 -22.42 20.71
C ILE A 490 -15.52 -21.90 20.93
N GLY A 491 -15.40 -20.90 21.81
CA GLY A 491 -14.11 -20.32 22.14
C GLY A 491 -14.15 -18.91 22.69
N MET A 492 -12.96 -18.32 22.78
CA MET A 492 -12.79 -16.93 23.21
C MET A 492 -13.42 -15.93 22.23
N HIS A 493 -13.58 -16.28 20.96
CA HIS A 493 -14.22 -15.41 19.96
C HIS A 493 -15.66 -15.05 20.37
N ASP A 494 -16.51 -16.04 20.68
CA ASP A 494 -17.90 -15.77 21.04
C ASP A 494 -18.03 -15.03 22.37
N PHE A 495 -17.17 -15.34 23.35
CA PHE A 495 -17.09 -14.58 24.59
C PHE A 495 -16.73 -13.11 24.33
N TYR A 496 -15.66 -12.85 23.58
CA TYR A 496 -15.23 -11.49 23.24
C TYR A 496 -16.30 -10.74 22.46
N ARG A 497 -16.90 -11.41 21.46
CA ARG A 497 -18.02 -10.90 20.66
C ARG A 497 -19.20 -10.48 21.53
N SER A 498 -19.60 -11.33 22.48
CA SER A 498 -20.71 -11.04 23.38
C SER A 498 -20.44 -9.83 24.28
N ARG A 499 -19.19 -9.68 24.77
CA ARG A 499 -18.79 -8.53 25.60
C ARG A 499 -18.71 -7.23 24.81
N LEU A 500 -18.19 -7.27 23.59
CA LEU A 500 -18.20 -6.13 22.68
C LEU A 500 -19.61 -5.72 22.27
N ALA A 501 -20.45 -6.70 21.90
CA ALA A 501 -21.86 -6.46 21.60
C ALA A 501 -22.54 -5.77 22.78
N ARG A 502 -22.31 -6.26 24.00
CA ARG A 502 -22.93 -5.71 25.19
C ARG A 502 -22.46 -4.30 25.54
N CYS A 503 -21.15 -4.07 25.50
CA CYS A 503 -20.58 -2.76 25.85
C CYS A 503 -20.91 -1.71 24.79
N TYR A 504 -20.59 -1.97 23.51
CA TYR A 504 -20.64 -0.94 22.48
C TYR A 504 -21.98 -0.90 21.74
N LEU A 505 -22.48 -2.02 21.23
CA LEU A 505 -23.76 -2.00 20.50
C LEU A 505 -24.95 -1.91 21.46
N GLY A 506 -24.85 -2.53 22.65
CA GLY A 506 -25.85 -2.49 23.72
C GLY A 506 -25.98 -1.12 24.40
N ALA A 507 -24.98 -0.23 24.25
CA ALA A 507 -25.09 1.17 24.68
C ALA A 507 -26.17 1.94 23.91
N ALA A 508 -26.61 1.44 22.75
CA ALA A 508 -27.66 2.02 21.93
C ALA A 508 -28.91 1.10 21.91
N PRO A 509 -29.77 1.10 22.94
CA PRO A 509 -30.89 0.16 23.05
C PRO A 509 -32.04 0.43 22.04
N ALA A 510 -32.62 -0.62 21.46
CA ALA A 510 -33.66 -0.54 20.43
C ALA A 510 -35.04 -0.08 20.92
N ALA A 511 -35.69 0.89 20.26
CA ALA A 511 -37.16 1.07 20.31
C ALA A 511 -37.97 0.66 21.57
N GLY A 512 -38.18 1.48 22.61
CA GLY A 512 -38.99 1.11 23.79
C GLY A 512 -38.35 0.16 24.83
N THR A 513 -37.11 -0.30 24.66
CA THR A 513 -36.40 -1.12 25.67
C THR A 513 -35.79 -0.28 26.81
N MET A 514 -35.81 -0.83 28.03
CA MET A 514 -35.13 -0.31 29.21
C MET A 514 -33.63 -0.68 29.16
N PRO A 515 -32.71 0.26 29.48
CA PRO A 515 -31.29 -0.07 29.60
C PRO A 515 -31.09 -1.06 30.76
N SER A 516 -30.68 -2.29 30.42
CA SER A 516 -30.25 -3.27 31.40
C SER A 516 -28.85 -2.91 31.91
N ARG A 517 -28.53 -3.26 33.16
CA ARG A 517 -27.14 -3.25 33.68
C ARG A 517 -26.52 -4.65 33.71
N ALA A 518 -27.20 -5.64 33.13
CA ALA A 518 -26.65 -6.98 33.02
C ALA A 518 -25.39 -6.95 32.15
N THR A 519 -24.41 -7.77 32.53
CA THR A 519 -23.13 -7.86 31.81
C THR A 519 -23.18 -8.84 30.64
N ALA A 520 -24.19 -9.72 30.61
CA ALA A 520 -24.43 -10.64 29.51
C ALA A 520 -25.07 -9.93 28.30
N GLU A 521 -24.70 -10.36 27.09
CA GLU A 521 -25.30 -9.93 25.82
C GLU A 521 -26.83 -10.14 25.87
N GLN A 522 -27.57 -9.10 25.48
CA GLN A 522 -29.02 -9.12 25.32
C GLN A 522 -29.37 -9.45 23.86
N THR A 523 -30.59 -9.96 23.62
CA THR A 523 -31.03 -10.35 22.27
C THR A 523 -30.97 -9.21 21.25
N ASP A 524 -31.21 -7.99 21.70
CA ASP A 524 -31.28 -6.79 20.87
C ASP A 524 -29.97 -5.97 20.87
N ASP A 525 -28.90 -6.46 21.52
CA ASP A 525 -27.63 -5.74 21.55
C ASP A 525 -26.97 -5.71 20.17
N ASP A 526 -27.04 -6.78 19.39
CA ASP A 526 -26.33 -6.95 18.11
C ASP A 526 -27.18 -6.58 16.88
N ILE A 527 -26.54 -6.38 15.72
CA ILE A 527 -27.20 -6.04 14.44
C ILE A 527 -26.59 -6.87 13.31
N ARG A 528 -27.42 -7.39 12.39
CA ARG A 528 -26.92 -8.06 11.19
C ARG A 528 -26.61 -7.05 10.08
N PHE A 529 -25.58 -7.31 9.27
CA PHE A 529 -25.29 -6.45 8.11
C PHE A 529 -26.48 -6.34 7.13
N GLY A 530 -27.31 -7.38 7.01
CA GLY A 530 -28.55 -7.32 6.23
C GLY A 530 -29.62 -6.38 6.81
N GLU A 531 -29.66 -6.21 8.14
CA GLU A 531 -30.56 -5.26 8.81
C GLU A 531 -30.08 -3.82 8.64
N LEU A 532 -28.78 -3.61 8.42
CA LEU A 532 -28.21 -2.32 8.03
C LEU A 532 -28.47 -1.96 6.55
N ARG A 533 -28.96 -2.92 5.74
CA ARG A 533 -29.20 -2.75 4.28
C ARG A 533 -30.63 -2.31 3.91
N GLY A 534 -31.64 -2.58 4.74
CA GLY A 534 -33.08 -2.39 4.40
C GLY A 534 -33.65 -0.95 4.55
N GLU A 535 -34.74 -0.67 3.80
CA GLU A 535 -35.51 0.60 3.64
C GLU A 535 -34.70 1.89 3.82
N THR A 536 -33.96 2.21 2.76
CA THR A 536 -33.05 3.36 2.58
C THR A 536 -31.87 3.33 3.55
N VAL A 537 -30.65 3.39 3.02
CA VAL A 537 -29.45 3.78 3.76
C VAL A 537 -29.83 5.02 4.57
N ALA A 538 -30.11 4.84 5.86
CA ALA A 538 -30.42 5.92 6.79
C ALA A 538 -29.24 6.92 6.74
N PRO A 539 -29.40 8.21 7.09
CA PRO A 539 -28.46 9.29 6.74
C PRO A 539 -27.08 9.24 7.46
N GLY A 540 -26.59 8.06 7.84
CA GLY A 540 -25.25 7.85 8.41
C GLY A 540 -24.24 7.30 7.38
N PRO A 541 -22.94 7.33 7.72
CA PRO A 541 -21.89 6.84 6.84
C PRO A 541 -21.95 5.32 6.63
N ILE A 542 -21.41 4.86 5.50
CA ILE A 542 -21.16 3.44 5.27
C ILE A 542 -19.99 3.01 6.17
N HIS A 543 -20.28 2.12 7.12
CA HIS A 543 -19.28 1.58 8.03
C HIS A 543 -18.50 0.42 7.37
N LEU A 544 -17.20 0.62 7.19
CA LEU A 544 -16.21 -0.34 6.71
C LEU A 544 -15.44 -0.91 7.91
N VAL A 545 -15.71 -2.17 8.24
CA VAL A 545 -14.95 -2.91 9.25
C VAL A 545 -13.78 -3.60 8.56
N CYS A 546 -12.57 -3.05 8.76
CA CYS A 546 -11.35 -3.51 8.11
C CYS A 546 -10.76 -4.72 8.85
N CYS A 547 -10.53 -5.80 8.13
CA CYS A 547 -9.95 -7.06 8.60
C CYS A 547 -8.78 -7.47 7.69
N ALA A 548 -7.95 -8.38 8.16
CA ALA A 548 -6.88 -8.98 7.38
C ALA A 548 -7.23 -10.42 7.00
N ALA A 549 -7.26 -10.72 5.70
CA ALA A 549 -7.43 -12.07 5.18
C ALA A 549 -6.07 -12.77 5.07
N ASN A 550 -5.88 -13.83 5.86
CA ASN A 550 -4.67 -14.66 5.77
C ASN A 550 -4.66 -15.40 4.42
N ASN A 551 -3.73 -15.05 3.53
CA ASN A 551 -3.63 -15.65 2.19
C ASN A 551 -2.24 -16.27 1.94
N LEU A 552 -2.14 -17.58 2.22
CA LEU A 552 -0.93 -18.38 2.05
C LEU A 552 -0.73 -19.00 0.65
N ALA A 553 -1.60 -18.70 -0.32
CA ALA A 553 -1.58 -19.36 -1.63
C ALA A 553 -1.47 -18.41 -2.84
N GLY A 554 -1.35 -17.09 -2.62
CA GLY A 554 -1.09 -16.10 -3.67
C GLY A 554 0.36 -16.07 -4.15
N ASP A 555 0.69 -15.15 -5.07
CA ASP A 555 2.05 -14.88 -5.53
C ASP A 555 2.99 -14.70 -4.32
N PRO A 556 4.15 -15.39 -4.26
CA PRO A 556 5.20 -15.14 -3.29
C PRO A 556 5.45 -13.66 -3.00
N LEU A 557 5.49 -12.76 -4.00
CA LEU A 557 5.69 -11.33 -3.71
C LEU A 557 4.52 -10.73 -2.93
N SER A 558 3.30 -11.11 -3.29
CA SER A 558 2.06 -10.69 -2.60
C SER A 558 1.80 -11.37 -1.25
N SER A 559 2.46 -12.50 -0.94
CA SER A 559 2.13 -13.37 0.20
C SER A 559 3.29 -13.71 1.14
N LEU A 560 4.55 -13.82 0.66
CA LEU A 560 5.71 -14.14 1.52
C LEU A 560 6.10 -12.97 2.43
N TYR A 561 5.97 -11.72 1.99
CA TYR A 561 6.33 -10.55 2.80
C TYR A 561 5.12 -9.81 3.40
N ARG A 562 3.94 -9.90 2.77
CA ARG A 562 2.74 -9.17 3.20
C ARG A 562 1.82 -9.98 4.11
N GLY A 563 1.81 -11.31 4.00
CA GLY A 563 1.08 -12.25 4.87
C GLY A 563 -0.45 -12.27 4.84
N ALA A 564 -1.06 -11.13 4.54
CA ALA A 564 -2.50 -10.97 4.46
C ALA A 564 -2.91 -9.95 3.39
N ARG A 565 -4.19 -9.94 3.03
CA ARG A 565 -4.82 -8.92 2.17
C ARG A 565 -5.86 -8.12 2.96
N SER A 566 -6.03 -6.84 2.62
CA SER A 566 -7.14 -6.02 3.15
C SER A 566 -8.49 -6.64 2.81
N VAL A 567 -9.37 -6.69 3.80
CA VAL A 567 -10.79 -7.01 3.65
C VAL A 567 -11.61 -5.94 4.33
N ALA A 568 -12.60 -5.37 3.63
CA ALA A 568 -13.59 -4.49 4.24
C ALA A 568 -14.95 -5.18 4.29
N ILE A 569 -15.56 -5.23 5.47
CA ILE A 569 -16.93 -5.73 5.65
C ILE A 569 -17.85 -4.54 5.88
N SER A 570 -18.90 -4.42 5.08
CA SER A 570 -19.90 -3.34 5.16
C SER A 570 -21.32 -3.89 5.01
N PRO A 571 -22.37 -3.07 5.23
CA PRO A 571 -23.76 -3.45 4.94
C PRO A 571 -24.00 -3.89 3.49
N ILE A 572 -23.12 -3.50 2.57
CA ILE A 572 -23.21 -3.80 1.15
C ILE A 572 -22.58 -5.16 0.84
N GLY A 573 -21.53 -5.54 1.58
CA GLY A 573 -20.90 -6.85 1.49
C GLY A 573 -19.49 -6.88 2.05
N LEU A 574 -18.81 -8.00 1.82
CA LEU A 574 -17.38 -8.17 2.07
C LEU A 574 -16.63 -7.92 0.76
N SER A 575 -15.58 -7.10 0.79
CA SER A 575 -14.65 -6.89 -0.33
C SER A 575 -13.25 -7.43 0.01
N LEU A 576 -12.62 -8.11 -0.96
CA LEU A 576 -11.25 -8.64 -0.90
C LEU A 576 -10.54 -8.26 -2.20
N GLY A 577 -9.82 -7.13 -2.20
CA GLY A 577 -9.43 -6.52 -3.48
C GLY A 577 -10.65 -6.36 -4.38
N ASN A 578 -10.55 -6.73 -5.66
CA ASN A 578 -11.64 -6.59 -6.63
C ASN A 578 -12.75 -7.64 -6.50
N GLU A 579 -12.62 -8.62 -5.61
CA GLU A 579 -13.66 -9.62 -5.35
C GLU A 579 -14.58 -9.16 -4.23
N TYR A 580 -15.86 -9.52 -4.30
CA TYR A 580 -16.86 -9.09 -3.31
C TYR A 580 -18.00 -10.10 -3.20
N ALA A 581 -18.63 -10.17 -2.03
CA ALA A 581 -19.85 -10.95 -1.82
C ALA A 581 -20.73 -10.34 -0.74
N ALA A 582 -22.05 -10.40 -0.93
CA ALA A 582 -23.00 -10.00 0.10
C ALA A 582 -23.00 -11.01 1.25
N ILE A 583 -22.91 -10.53 2.49
CA ILE A 583 -22.94 -11.38 3.70
C ILE A 583 -24.02 -10.87 4.69
N PRO A 584 -25.31 -10.89 4.31
CA PRO A 584 -26.37 -10.25 5.08
C PRO A 584 -26.63 -10.89 6.45
N HIS A 585 -26.19 -12.13 6.66
CA HIS A 585 -26.39 -12.90 7.88
C HIS A 585 -25.28 -12.71 8.92
N LEU A 586 -24.15 -12.08 8.55
CA LEU A 586 -23.06 -11.83 9.48
C LEU A 586 -23.48 -10.72 10.45
N ARG A 587 -23.15 -10.90 11.72
CA ARG A 587 -23.37 -9.93 12.79
C ARG A 587 -22.26 -8.89 12.79
N LEU A 588 -22.61 -7.64 13.06
CA LEU A 588 -21.65 -6.54 13.18
C LEU A 588 -20.65 -6.84 14.30
N SER A 589 -21.11 -7.35 15.45
CA SER A 589 -20.22 -7.75 16.55
C SER A 589 -19.17 -8.80 16.14
N SER A 590 -19.52 -9.76 15.30
CA SER A 590 -18.59 -10.79 14.79
C SER A 590 -17.53 -10.20 13.88
N ALA A 591 -17.91 -9.28 12.98
CA ALA A 591 -16.95 -8.58 12.12
C ALA A 591 -16.00 -7.70 12.93
N VAL A 592 -16.53 -6.95 13.90
CA VAL A 592 -15.71 -6.13 14.81
C VAL A 592 -14.78 -7.01 15.63
N THR A 593 -15.25 -8.16 16.14
CA THR A 593 -14.40 -9.11 16.87
C THR A 593 -13.28 -9.68 16.01
N ALA A 594 -13.57 -10.01 14.74
CA ALA A 594 -12.57 -10.47 13.79
C ALA A 594 -11.52 -9.37 13.50
N SER A 595 -11.97 -8.12 13.32
CA SER A 595 -11.12 -6.94 13.15
C SER A 595 -10.31 -6.61 14.41
N ALA A 596 -10.81 -6.99 15.59
CA ALA A 596 -10.31 -6.53 16.88
C ALA A 596 -9.86 -7.65 17.80
N ALA A 597 -9.24 -8.68 17.23
CA ALA A 597 -8.65 -9.81 17.92
C ALA A 597 -7.45 -9.39 18.81
N ALA A 598 -7.74 -8.58 19.83
CA ALA A 598 -6.78 -7.83 20.65
C ALA A 598 -5.89 -8.73 21.53
N PHE A 599 -6.31 -9.96 21.83
CA PHE A 599 -5.50 -10.86 22.65
C PHE A 599 -4.25 -11.38 21.92
N ASN A 600 -4.17 -11.23 20.58
CA ASN A 600 -2.93 -11.35 19.81
C ASN A 600 -3.13 -10.87 18.34
N SER A 601 -3.07 -9.56 18.14
CA SER A 601 -3.22 -8.86 16.85
C SER A 601 -2.07 -9.09 15.88
N GLN A 602 -1.24 -10.12 16.04
CA GLN A 602 -0.25 -10.54 15.04
C GLN A 602 -0.24 -12.05 14.74
N MET A 603 -1.21 -12.82 15.27
CA MET A 603 -1.22 -14.31 15.17
C MET A 603 -1.08 -14.89 13.76
N GLY A 604 -1.66 -14.22 12.75
CA GLY A 604 -1.63 -14.66 11.36
C GLY A 604 -0.20 -14.63 10.82
N ARG A 605 0.46 -13.48 11.00
CA ARG A 605 1.88 -13.28 10.68
C ARG A 605 2.80 -14.13 11.54
N VAL A 606 2.59 -14.21 12.86
CA VAL A 606 3.36 -15.06 13.77
C VAL A 606 3.27 -16.54 13.35
N SER A 607 2.09 -17.04 12.98
CA SER A 607 1.94 -18.43 12.50
C SER A 607 2.61 -18.67 11.15
N MET A 608 2.71 -17.64 10.31
CA MET A 608 3.44 -17.71 9.04
C MET A 608 4.96 -17.69 9.24
N ASP A 609 5.47 -16.77 10.05
CA ASP A 609 6.89 -16.50 10.25
C ASP A 609 7.52 -17.57 11.16
N LEU A 610 6.77 -18.06 12.15
CA LEU A 610 7.23 -18.99 13.18
C LEU A 610 6.81 -20.46 12.94
N GLY A 611 5.94 -20.70 11.95
CA GLY A 611 5.67 -22.03 11.40
C GLY A 611 4.61 -22.89 12.11
N PHE A 612 4.50 -24.14 11.65
CA PHE A 612 3.43 -25.09 11.99
C PHE A 612 3.25 -25.37 13.49
N ALA A 613 4.35 -25.49 14.25
CA ALA A 613 4.28 -25.88 15.66
C ALA A 613 3.56 -24.82 16.51
N VAL A 614 3.83 -23.54 16.24
CA VAL A 614 3.11 -22.43 16.87
C VAL A 614 1.64 -22.49 16.50
N ALA A 615 1.32 -22.78 15.23
CA ALA A 615 -0.06 -22.90 14.80
C ALA A 615 -0.80 -24.06 15.49
N PHE A 616 -0.14 -25.19 15.70
CA PHE A 616 -0.73 -26.34 16.40
C PHE A 616 -1.06 -25.98 17.86
N VAL A 617 -0.08 -25.45 18.60
CA VAL A 617 -0.21 -25.11 20.03
C VAL A 617 -1.29 -24.05 20.25
N MET A 618 -1.33 -23.02 19.41
CA MET A 618 -2.35 -21.96 19.53
C MET A 618 -3.77 -22.48 19.28
N SER A 619 -3.94 -23.47 18.39
CA SER A 619 -5.22 -24.15 18.21
C SER A 619 -5.57 -24.98 19.43
N ALA A 620 -4.60 -25.73 19.97
CA ALA A 620 -4.81 -26.61 21.11
C ALA A 620 -5.28 -25.83 22.35
N PHE A 621 -4.72 -24.65 22.61
CA PHE A 621 -5.13 -23.78 23.71
C PHE A 621 -6.30 -22.84 23.37
N ASN A 622 -6.84 -22.91 22.16
CA ASN A 622 -7.89 -22.02 21.65
C ASN A 622 -7.58 -20.53 21.83
N LEU A 623 -6.31 -20.14 21.63
CA LEU A 623 -5.81 -18.78 21.84
C LEU A 623 -6.11 -17.83 20.68
N ARG A 624 -7.19 -18.07 19.94
CA ARG A 624 -7.43 -17.40 18.65
C ARG A 624 -8.83 -16.81 18.55
N LEU A 625 -8.89 -15.66 17.90
CA LEU A 625 -10.07 -14.81 17.78
C LEU A 625 -10.45 -14.54 16.31
N GLY A 626 -9.87 -15.27 15.36
CA GLY A 626 -10.16 -15.13 13.94
C GLY A 626 -11.57 -15.61 13.57
N LEU A 627 -12.05 -15.21 12.39
CA LEU A 627 -13.37 -15.57 11.88
C LEU A 627 -13.25 -16.24 10.51
N TRP A 628 -13.81 -17.44 10.39
CA TRP A 628 -13.91 -18.14 9.12
C TRP A 628 -15.17 -17.71 8.36
N VAL A 629 -15.01 -17.18 7.16
CA VAL A 629 -16.11 -16.78 6.26
C VAL A 629 -16.00 -17.47 4.90
N PRO A 630 -17.10 -17.67 4.17
CA PRO A 630 -17.04 -18.12 2.77
C PRO A 630 -16.22 -17.14 1.92
N HIS A 631 -15.45 -17.67 0.98
CA HIS A 631 -14.72 -16.85 0.03
C HIS A 631 -15.68 -16.03 -0.84
N PRO A 632 -15.41 -14.73 -1.14
CA PRO A 632 -16.31 -13.92 -1.93
C PRO A 632 -16.55 -14.47 -3.34
N GLY A 633 -15.52 -15.03 -4.00
CA GLY A 633 -15.70 -15.76 -5.27
C GLY A 633 -16.43 -17.12 -5.19
N ASN A 634 -16.83 -17.61 -4.01
CA ASN A 634 -17.67 -18.81 -3.86
C ASN A 634 -18.57 -18.73 -2.61
N PRO A 635 -19.59 -17.85 -2.61
CA PRO A 635 -20.37 -17.51 -1.41
C PRO A 635 -21.29 -18.64 -0.93
N HIS A 636 -21.59 -19.62 -1.79
CA HIS A 636 -22.42 -20.79 -1.47
C HIS A 636 -21.63 -21.95 -0.86
N SER A 637 -20.30 -21.82 -0.73
CA SER A 637 -19.46 -22.83 -0.09
C SER A 637 -19.70 -22.89 1.42
N ARG A 638 -20.60 -23.78 1.86
CA ARG A 638 -20.76 -24.12 3.27
C ARG A 638 -20.78 -25.63 3.45
N LEU A 639 -19.88 -26.15 4.28
CA LEU A 639 -19.99 -27.50 4.83
C LEU A 639 -20.98 -27.45 6.00
N LYS A 640 -22.26 -27.58 5.70
CA LYS A 640 -23.31 -27.62 6.73
C LYS A 640 -23.07 -28.73 7.78
N TRP A 641 -22.32 -29.78 7.43
CA TRP A 641 -22.17 -30.98 8.25
C TRP A 641 -20.76 -31.14 8.85
N LEU A 642 -19.76 -30.38 8.39
CA LEU A 642 -18.36 -30.45 8.89
C LEU A 642 -17.91 -29.07 9.39
N VAL A 643 -18.62 -28.55 10.39
CA VAL A 643 -18.41 -27.21 10.94
C VAL A 643 -17.05 -27.04 11.64
N GLY A 644 -16.45 -28.14 12.11
CA GLY A 644 -15.12 -28.12 12.73
C GLY A 644 -13.96 -28.37 11.78
N LEU A 645 -14.21 -28.55 10.48
CA LEU A 645 -13.12 -28.64 9.50
C LEU A 645 -12.17 -27.41 9.53
N PRO A 646 -12.65 -26.15 9.69
CA PRO A 646 -11.79 -24.98 9.82
C PRO A 646 -10.82 -25.05 11.01
N PHE A 647 -11.22 -25.66 12.14
CA PHE A 647 -10.34 -25.87 13.30
C PHE A 647 -9.09 -26.66 12.91
N PHE A 648 -9.26 -27.75 12.17
CA PHE A 648 -8.14 -28.56 11.69
C PHE A 648 -7.31 -27.81 10.64
N PHE A 649 -7.93 -27.01 9.78
CA PHE A 649 -7.18 -26.14 8.86
C PHE A 649 -6.28 -25.17 9.63
N GLU A 650 -6.77 -24.58 10.70
CA GLU A 650 -5.98 -23.74 11.60
C GLU A 650 -4.85 -24.52 12.31
N MET A 651 -5.18 -25.67 12.89
CA MET A 651 -4.25 -26.53 13.61
C MET A 651 -3.10 -27.00 12.75
N PHE A 652 -3.34 -27.23 11.47
CA PHE A 652 -2.31 -27.63 10.52
C PHE A 652 -1.70 -26.47 9.72
N GLY A 653 -1.97 -25.21 10.06
CA GLY A 653 -1.44 -24.03 9.35
C GLY A 653 -1.89 -23.94 7.89
N ARG A 654 -3.08 -24.48 7.57
CA ARG A 654 -3.70 -24.55 6.24
C ARG A 654 -4.81 -23.52 6.08
N SER A 655 -4.57 -22.25 6.41
CA SER A 655 -5.50 -21.14 6.18
C SER A 655 -5.46 -20.61 4.74
N LYS A 656 -5.46 -21.51 3.75
CA LYS A 656 -5.25 -21.13 2.35
C LYS A 656 -6.51 -20.58 1.70
N CYS A 657 -6.36 -19.40 1.11
CA CYS A 657 -7.29 -18.81 0.17
C CYS A 657 -6.79 -19.13 -1.26
N PRO A 658 -7.35 -20.12 -1.96
CA PRO A 658 -6.92 -20.38 -3.33
C PRO A 658 -7.25 -19.16 -4.20
N SER A 659 -6.24 -18.62 -4.89
CA SER A 659 -6.46 -17.60 -5.92
C SER A 659 -7.38 -18.16 -7.00
N LEU A 660 -8.45 -17.44 -7.33
CA LEU A 660 -9.22 -17.67 -8.55
C LEU A 660 -8.48 -17.04 -9.74
N ASP A 661 -7.22 -17.43 -9.98
CA ASP A 661 -6.48 -16.95 -11.14
C ASP A 661 -7.01 -17.62 -12.40
N LYS A 662 -7.98 -16.95 -13.02
CA LYS A 662 -7.82 -16.23 -14.30
C LYS A 662 -9.13 -15.50 -14.61
N PRO A 663 -9.18 -14.16 -14.71
CA PRO A 663 -9.88 -13.59 -15.84
C PRO A 663 -9.07 -14.02 -17.06
N GLU A 664 -9.59 -14.93 -17.88
CA GLU A 664 -9.06 -15.02 -19.23
C GLU A 664 -9.16 -13.60 -19.79
N VAL A 665 -8.00 -12.97 -20.00
CA VAL A 665 -7.86 -11.95 -21.03
C VAL A 665 -8.64 -12.49 -22.22
N ASN A 666 -9.61 -11.73 -22.71
CA ASN A 666 -10.42 -12.01 -23.89
C ASN A 666 -9.54 -12.31 -25.12
N THR A 667 -8.87 -13.46 -25.16
CA THR A 667 -8.41 -14.10 -26.36
C THR A 667 -9.53 -15.05 -26.75
N PRO A 668 -10.30 -14.76 -27.81
CA PRO A 668 -11.32 -15.69 -28.26
C PRO A 668 -10.68 -17.06 -28.53
N PRO A 669 -11.38 -18.17 -28.23
CA PRO A 669 -10.81 -19.51 -28.34
C PRO A 669 -10.28 -19.76 -29.76
N PRO A 670 -9.20 -20.56 -29.94
CA PRO A 670 -8.60 -20.85 -31.24
C PRO A 670 -9.55 -21.50 -32.25
N PHE A 671 -10.72 -21.98 -31.79
CA PHE A 671 -11.76 -22.55 -32.62
C PHE A 671 -12.64 -21.51 -33.34
N ALA A 672 -12.59 -20.22 -32.97
CA ALA A 672 -13.35 -19.17 -33.64
C ALA A 672 -12.77 -18.81 -35.04
N ASN A 673 -11.48 -19.05 -35.28
CA ASN A 673 -10.85 -18.75 -36.57
C ASN A 673 -11.15 -19.79 -37.66
N ASN A 674 -11.59 -21.01 -37.29
CA ASN A 674 -11.87 -22.06 -38.28
C ASN A 674 -13.34 -22.12 -38.72
N LEU A 675 -14.28 -21.50 -37.98
CA LEU A 675 -15.67 -21.34 -38.45
C LEU A 675 -15.87 -20.11 -39.33
N ALA A 676 -15.01 -19.10 -39.24
CA ALA A 676 -15.09 -17.91 -40.09
C ALA A 676 -14.77 -18.18 -41.57
N ASN A 677 -14.06 -19.28 -41.88
CA ASN A 677 -13.59 -19.56 -43.23
C ASN A 677 -14.40 -20.62 -43.99
N ASN A 678 -15.37 -21.31 -43.37
CA ASN A 678 -16.06 -22.43 -44.03
C ASN A 678 -17.50 -22.66 -43.52
N VAL A 679 -18.42 -21.68 -43.65
CA VAL A 679 -19.87 -22.00 -43.61
C VAL A 679 -20.67 -21.07 -44.54
N VAL A 680 -21.20 -21.67 -45.60
CA VAL A 680 -22.27 -21.15 -46.47
C VAL A 680 -23.51 -20.83 -45.62
N ARG A 681 -24.11 -19.65 -45.85
CA ARG A 681 -25.32 -19.13 -45.17
C ARG A 681 -26.36 -20.23 -44.86
N PRO A 682 -26.69 -20.52 -43.59
CA PRO A 682 -27.86 -21.32 -43.25
C PRO A 682 -29.11 -20.43 -43.15
N ALA A 683 -30.26 -21.02 -43.45
CA ALA A 683 -31.58 -20.38 -43.44
C ALA A 683 -32.01 -19.88 -42.04
N PRO A 684 -32.90 -18.87 -41.95
CA PRO A 684 -33.32 -18.28 -40.69
C PRO A 684 -34.11 -19.31 -39.86
N GLY A 685 -33.57 -19.71 -38.72
CA GLY A 685 -34.17 -20.68 -37.80
C GLY A 685 -33.17 -21.67 -37.17
N ALA A 686 -31.99 -21.84 -37.76
CA ALA A 686 -30.93 -22.68 -37.21
C ALA A 686 -30.09 -21.98 -36.12
N LEU A 687 -30.02 -20.63 -36.15
CA LEU A 687 -29.21 -19.84 -35.21
C LEU A 687 -29.65 -19.99 -33.75
N ASN A 688 -30.96 -20.09 -33.47
CA ASN A 688 -31.44 -20.17 -32.08
C ASN A 688 -31.16 -21.53 -31.43
N ARG A 689 -31.12 -22.63 -32.21
CA ARG A 689 -30.77 -23.96 -31.67
C ARG A 689 -29.26 -24.14 -31.49
N ALA A 690 -28.44 -23.54 -32.36
CA ALA A 690 -27.00 -23.51 -32.17
C ALA A 690 -26.59 -22.60 -31.00
N ALA A 691 -27.27 -21.46 -30.82
CA ALA A 691 -27.05 -20.57 -29.68
C ALA A 691 -27.45 -21.21 -28.34
N SER A 692 -28.57 -21.95 -28.28
CA SER A 692 -28.95 -22.66 -27.05
C SER A 692 -27.99 -23.80 -26.74
N ALA A 693 -27.59 -24.61 -27.73
CA ALA A 693 -26.63 -25.69 -27.51
C ALA A 693 -25.26 -25.18 -27.06
N VAL A 694 -24.78 -24.05 -27.61
CA VAL A 694 -23.54 -23.40 -27.15
C VAL A 694 -23.72 -22.85 -25.74
N SER A 695 -24.85 -22.21 -25.42
CA SER A 695 -25.15 -21.71 -24.06
C SER A 695 -25.23 -22.84 -23.02
N ASP A 696 -25.87 -23.95 -23.36
CA ASP A 696 -26.04 -25.12 -22.49
C ASP A 696 -24.70 -25.84 -22.25
N THR A 697 -23.82 -25.86 -23.26
CA THR A 697 -22.47 -26.44 -23.12
C THR A 697 -21.52 -25.50 -22.36
N PHE A 698 -21.69 -24.17 -22.49
CA PHE A 698 -20.96 -23.18 -21.70
C PHE A 698 -21.37 -23.25 -20.22
N HIS A 699 -22.68 -23.33 -19.92
CA HIS A 699 -23.15 -23.49 -18.55
C HIS A 699 -22.76 -24.85 -17.93
N ALA A 700 -22.78 -25.94 -18.71
CA ALA A 700 -22.31 -27.24 -18.23
C ALA A 700 -20.79 -27.28 -18.01
N ALA A 701 -20.00 -26.55 -18.81
CA ALA A 701 -18.56 -26.42 -18.61
C ALA A 701 -18.23 -25.53 -17.40
N GLU A 702 -19.01 -24.48 -17.15
CA GLU A 702 -18.88 -23.57 -15.99
C GLU A 702 -19.27 -24.27 -14.67
N ASP A 703 -20.33 -25.09 -14.67
CA ASP A 703 -20.69 -25.94 -13.53
C ASP A 703 -19.68 -27.09 -13.28
N SER A 704 -18.89 -27.47 -14.30
CA SER A 704 -17.87 -28.52 -14.21
C SER A 704 -16.50 -28.05 -13.71
N VAL A 705 -16.30 -26.74 -13.51
CA VAL A 705 -15.16 -26.20 -12.75
C VAL A 705 -15.41 -26.51 -11.27
N LYS A 706 -15.14 -27.77 -10.90
CA LYS A 706 -15.23 -28.38 -9.56
C LYS A 706 -15.38 -27.33 -8.47
N LYS A 707 -16.59 -27.15 -7.93
CA LYS A 707 -16.91 -26.38 -6.72
C LYS A 707 -15.95 -26.78 -5.58
N LYS A 708 -14.77 -26.17 -5.55
CA LYS A 708 -13.80 -26.34 -4.47
C LYS A 708 -14.33 -25.53 -3.30
N ILE A 709 -14.37 -26.18 -2.15
CA ILE A 709 -14.68 -25.51 -0.89
C ILE A 709 -13.59 -24.47 -0.64
N SER A 710 -13.97 -23.20 -0.52
CA SER A 710 -13.06 -22.08 -0.31
C SER A 710 -13.55 -21.23 0.86
N TYR A 711 -12.77 -21.20 1.93
CA TYR A 711 -12.99 -20.34 3.09
C TYR A 711 -11.86 -19.32 3.22
N LEU A 712 -12.20 -18.18 3.80
CA LEU A 712 -11.29 -17.11 4.16
C LEU A 712 -11.19 -17.05 5.68
N HIS A 713 -9.96 -17.07 6.20
CA HIS A 713 -9.72 -16.81 7.62
C HIS A 713 -9.41 -15.34 7.81
N LEU A 714 -10.37 -14.62 8.39
CA LEU A 714 -10.23 -13.22 8.76
C LEU A 714 -9.56 -13.11 10.12
N SER A 715 -8.66 -12.15 10.23
CA SER A 715 -7.92 -11.79 11.43
C SER A 715 -7.88 -10.26 11.60
N ASP A 716 -7.25 -9.80 12.68
CA ASP A 716 -7.21 -8.38 13.04
C ASP A 716 -6.72 -7.52 11.86
N GLY A 717 -7.43 -6.42 11.58
CA GLY A 717 -7.12 -5.52 10.46
C GLY A 717 -5.69 -4.96 10.53
N SER A 718 -5.18 -4.76 11.75
CA SER A 718 -3.81 -4.29 12.00
C SER A 718 -2.71 -5.21 11.44
N HIS A 719 -3.01 -6.48 11.11
CA HIS A 719 -2.05 -7.37 10.43
C HIS A 719 -1.74 -6.85 9.02
N PHE A 720 -2.69 -6.16 8.39
CA PHE A 720 -2.51 -5.50 7.11
C PHE A 720 -2.13 -4.02 7.32
N GLU A 721 -3.03 -3.23 7.88
CA GLU A 721 -2.84 -1.81 8.20
C GLU A 721 -3.70 -1.42 9.41
N ASN A 722 -3.18 -0.57 10.29
CA ASN A 722 -3.84 -0.29 11.56
C ASN A 722 -4.67 1.00 11.57
N LEU A 723 -4.63 1.81 10.50
CA LEU A 723 -5.22 3.16 10.50
C LEU A 723 -6.66 3.21 9.98
N GLY A 724 -7.07 2.28 9.13
CA GLY A 724 -8.32 2.35 8.38
C GLY A 724 -8.24 3.28 7.15
N LEU A 725 -7.09 3.88 6.87
CA LEU A 725 -6.90 4.86 5.79
C LEU A 725 -6.90 4.19 4.42
N TYR A 726 -6.35 2.98 4.30
CA TYR A 726 -6.17 2.27 3.03
C TYR A 726 -7.50 2.11 2.25
N GLU A 727 -8.58 1.71 2.92
CA GLU A 727 -9.88 1.50 2.28
C GLU A 727 -10.62 2.80 1.91
N LEU A 728 -10.28 3.93 2.53
CA LEU A 728 -10.80 5.26 2.16
C LEU A 728 -10.08 5.80 0.93
N VAL A 729 -8.76 5.64 0.86
CA VAL A 729 -7.95 6.00 -0.31
C VAL A 729 -8.34 5.15 -1.51
N ARG A 730 -8.58 3.86 -1.30
CA ARG A 730 -9.11 2.96 -2.33
C ARG A 730 -10.44 3.43 -2.94
N ARG A 731 -11.23 4.18 -2.18
CA ARG A 731 -12.52 4.76 -2.60
C ARG A 731 -12.39 6.19 -3.13
N HIS A 732 -11.18 6.72 -3.26
CA HIS A 732 -10.89 8.07 -3.73
C HIS A 732 -11.61 9.16 -2.90
N CYS A 733 -11.61 9.03 -1.57
CA CYS A 733 -12.17 10.08 -0.71
C CYS A 733 -11.33 11.37 -0.83
N ARG A 734 -11.96 12.48 -1.22
CA ARG A 734 -11.26 13.78 -1.34
C ARG A 734 -10.88 14.34 0.03
N TYR A 735 -11.71 14.13 1.03
CA TYR A 735 -11.47 14.59 2.39
C TYR A 735 -11.36 13.39 3.32
N ILE A 736 -10.30 13.34 4.14
CA ILE A 736 -10.11 12.27 5.11
C ILE A 736 -9.69 12.84 6.46
N ILE A 737 -10.37 12.43 7.53
CA ILE A 737 -9.84 12.57 8.90
C ILE A 737 -9.39 11.18 9.37
N VAL A 738 -8.13 11.06 9.76
CA VAL A 738 -7.54 9.85 10.34
C VAL A 738 -7.23 10.11 11.79
N THR A 739 -7.60 9.18 12.67
CA THR A 739 -7.20 9.19 14.07
C THR A 739 -6.30 7.99 14.33
N ASP A 740 -5.01 8.24 14.52
CA ASP A 740 -4.06 7.22 14.91
C ASP A 740 -3.95 7.16 16.43
N SER A 741 -4.81 6.35 17.03
CA SER A 741 -4.81 6.06 18.46
C SER A 741 -4.02 4.80 18.81
N SER A 742 -3.07 4.35 17.98
CA SER A 742 -2.15 3.24 18.29
C SER A 742 -1.19 3.57 19.44
N ALA A 743 -0.63 2.54 20.09
CA ALA A 743 0.37 2.73 21.14
C ALA A 743 1.69 2.96 20.43
N ASP A 744 2.31 4.10 20.70
CA ASP A 744 3.54 4.50 20.02
C ASP A 744 4.41 5.29 21.00
N PRO A 745 4.98 4.62 22.02
CA PRO A 745 5.74 5.29 23.07
C PRO A 745 6.98 6.02 22.55
N GLU A 746 7.54 5.57 21.42
CA GLU A 746 8.67 6.21 20.75
C GLU A 746 8.24 7.27 19.72
N VAL A 747 6.93 7.39 19.45
CA VAL A 747 6.37 8.28 18.44
C VAL A 747 7.06 8.06 17.09
N ALA A 748 7.26 6.78 16.73
CA ALA A 748 7.97 6.35 15.53
C ALA A 748 7.09 6.38 14.28
N PHE A 749 5.76 6.36 14.44
CA PHE A 749 4.76 6.35 13.37
C PHE A 749 4.83 5.12 12.45
N ASP A 750 5.15 3.95 13.01
CA ASP A 750 5.27 2.69 12.25
C ASP A 750 3.99 2.33 11.49
N ASP A 751 2.83 2.50 12.12
CA ASP A 751 1.52 2.22 11.52
C ASP A 751 1.22 3.14 10.33
N LEU A 752 1.58 4.42 10.44
CA LEU A 752 1.49 5.37 9.34
C LEU A 752 2.45 5.00 8.21
N ALA A 753 3.73 4.76 8.51
CA ALA A 753 4.73 4.40 7.52
C ALA A 753 4.40 3.07 6.80
N ASN A 754 3.82 2.09 7.49
CA ASN A 754 3.31 0.85 6.88
C ASN A 754 2.13 1.14 5.94
N THR A 755 1.18 1.97 6.37
CA THR A 755 -0.01 2.33 5.58
C THR A 755 0.37 3.11 4.31
N LEU A 756 1.23 4.13 4.42
CA LEU A 756 1.69 4.94 3.29
C LEU A 756 2.42 4.11 2.23
N ARG A 757 3.31 3.20 2.66
CA ARG A 757 4.00 2.28 1.74
C ARG A 757 3.03 1.39 0.97
N ARG A 758 2.01 0.84 1.65
CA ARG A 758 1.01 -0.03 1.01
C ARG A 758 0.14 0.73 0.01
N ILE A 759 -0.29 1.95 0.36
CA ILE A 759 -1.07 2.81 -0.54
C ILE A 759 -0.26 3.13 -1.81
N ARG A 760 1.01 3.49 -1.66
CA ARG A 760 1.91 3.75 -2.80
C ARG A 760 2.08 2.52 -3.68
N GLU A 761 2.38 1.37 -3.07
CA GLU A 761 2.64 0.12 -3.81
C GLU A 761 1.41 -0.43 -4.53
N ASP A 762 0.23 -0.33 -3.92
CA ASP A 762 -1.00 -0.96 -4.44
C ASP A 762 -1.80 -0.04 -5.37
N PHE A 763 -1.78 1.27 -5.13
CA PHE A 763 -2.61 2.25 -5.86
C PHE A 763 -1.79 3.28 -6.64
N GLY A 764 -0.48 3.39 -6.42
CA GLY A 764 0.33 4.46 -7.03
C GLY A 764 0.01 5.86 -6.48
N VAL A 765 -0.74 5.94 -5.36
CA VAL A 765 -1.14 7.18 -4.70
C VAL A 765 -0.02 7.61 -3.74
N GLU A 766 0.36 8.89 -3.79
CA GLU A 766 1.31 9.47 -2.85
C GLU A 766 0.58 10.32 -1.81
N ILE A 767 1.05 10.32 -0.57
CA ILE A 767 0.50 11.18 0.49
C ILE A 767 1.66 11.94 1.12
N GLU A 768 1.63 13.26 0.99
CA GLU A 768 2.57 14.17 1.64
C GLU A 768 2.02 14.56 3.01
N LEU A 769 2.74 14.21 4.08
CA LEU A 769 2.35 14.49 5.46
C LEU A 769 3.60 14.73 6.31
N ASP A 770 3.73 15.91 6.91
CA ASP A 770 4.79 16.23 7.86
C ASP A 770 4.32 15.92 9.29
N VAL A 771 4.98 14.98 9.96
CA VAL A 771 4.62 14.51 11.30
C VAL A 771 5.50 15.11 12.40
N GLU A 772 6.49 15.92 12.06
CA GLU A 772 7.42 16.50 13.04
C GLU A 772 6.72 17.28 14.17
N PRO A 773 5.67 18.08 13.92
CA PRO A 773 4.94 18.80 14.97
C PRO A 773 4.26 17.90 16.02
N LEU A 774 4.04 16.63 15.69
CA LEU A 774 3.45 15.66 16.61
C LEU A 774 4.49 15.02 17.54
N ARG A 775 5.78 15.14 17.24
CA ARG A 775 6.85 14.62 18.09
C ARG A 775 6.98 15.49 19.35
N PRO A 776 7.11 14.89 20.54
CA PRO A 776 7.34 15.65 21.76
C PRO A 776 8.73 16.28 21.76
N GLY A 777 8.81 17.57 22.11
CA GLY A 777 10.07 18.30 22.29
C GLY A 777 10.75 17.99 23.63
N GLU A 778 11.78 18.77 23.99
CA GLU A 778 12.54 18.59 25.23
C GLU A 778 11.70 18.66 26.52
N ASN A 779 10.57 19.38 26.47
CA ASN A 779 9.60 19.49 27.57
C ASN A 779 8.62 18.31 27.65
N GLY A 780 8.77 17.29 26.79
CA GLY A 780 7.86 16.15 26.69
C GLY A 780 6.48 16.50 26.11
N ARG A 781 6.33 17.66 25.48
CA ARG A 781 5.09 18.12 24.85
C ARG A 781 5.26 18.23 23.34
N SER A 782 4.25 17.82 22.60
CA SER A 782 4.19 18.01 21.15
C SER A 782 3.79 19.45 20.83
N ALA A 783 4.12 19.95 19.66
CA ALA A 783 3.65 21.26 19.23
C ALA A 783 2.16 21.21 18.84
N GLN A 784 1.67 20.05 18.40
CA GLN A 784 0.36 19.90 17.78
C GLN A 784 -0.33 18.57 18.15
N HIS A 785 -1.67 18.55 18.04
CA HIS A 785 -2.51 17.35 18.19
C HIS A 785 -2.81 16.63 16.87
N ALA A 786 -2.69 17.34 15.76
CA ALA A 786 -2.90 16.81 14.42
C ALA A 786 -2.00 17.53 13.42
N VAL A 787 -1.76 16.88 12.29
CA VAL A 787 -1.08 17.47 11.13
C VAL A 787 -1.95 17.26 9.89
N ILE A 788 -1.71 18.08 8.86
CA ILE A 788 -2.49 18.08 7.63
C ILE A 788 -1.57 17.72 6.47
N GLY A 789 -2.10 16.96 5.52
CA GLY A 789 -1.36 16.50 4.36
C GLY A 789 -2.19 16.51 3.08
N CYS A 790 -1.48 16.33 1.97
CA CYS A 790 -2.05 16.27 0.63
C CYS A 790 -2.00 14.83 0.09
N ILE A 791 -3.11 14.35 -0.44
CA ILE A 791 -3.22 13.05 -1.14
C ILE A 791 -3.12 13.33 -2.64
N HIS A 792 -2.24 12.64 -3.34
CA HIS A 792 -2.01 12.74 -4.78
C HIS A 792 -2.48 11.46 -5.47
N TYR A 793 -3.73 11.46 -5.93
CA TYR A 793 -4.39 10.26 -6.46
C TYR A 793 -3.80 9.81 -7.81
N ASP A 794 -3.39 10.75 -8.66
CA ASP A 794 -2.74 10.50 -9.96
C ASP A 794 -1.21 10.66 -9.89
N GLY A 795 -0.62 10.49 -8.70
CA GLY A 795 0.80 10.72 -8.43
C GLY A 795 1.19 12.20 -8.33
N MET A 796 2.45 12.47 -7.99
CA MET A 796 2.94 13.82 -7.63
C MET A 796 2.73 14.91 -8.70
N ALA A 797 2.72 14.52 -9.97
CA ALA A 797 2.50 15.43 -11.11
C ALA A 797 1.02 15.54 -11.52
N GLY A 798 0.14 14.75 -10.90
CA GLY A 798 -1.29 14.71 -11.20
C GLY A 798 -2.06 15.91 -10.64
N THR A 799 -3.25 16.15 -11.19
CA THR A 799 -4.16 17.22 -10.75
C THR A 799 -5.24 16.74 -9.80
N ASP A 800 -5.49 15.42 -9.70
CA ASP A 800 -6.42 14.84 -8.74
C ASP A 800 -5.81 14.79 -7.33
N LYS A 801 -6.38 15.58 -6.41
CA LYS A 801 -5.85 15.80 -5.06
C LYS A 801 -6.93 15.66 -4.00
N GLY A 802 -6.54 15.10 -2.86
CA GLY A 802 -7.32 15.10 -1.63
C GLY A 802 -6.57 15.72 -0.46
N THR A 803 -7.25 15.92 0.66
CA THR A 803 -6.68 16.43 1.91
C THR A 803 -6.91 15.45 3.03
N VAL A 804 -5.87 15.19 3.82
CA VAL A 804 -5.92 14.34 5.00
C VAL A 804 -5.57 15.13 6.25
N ILE A 805 -6.38 15.02 7.30
CA ILE A 805 -6.05 15.48 8.66
C ILE A 805 -5.72 14.24 9.49
N TYR A 806 -4.55 14.20 10.09
CA TYR A 806 -4.05 13.06 10.85
C TYR A 806 -3.86 13.45 12.32
N PHE A 807 -4.71 12.89 13.19
CA PHE A 807 -4.66 13.06 14.65
C PHE A 807 -3.78 12.00 15.29
N LYS A 808 -3.00 12.39 16.30
CA LYS A 808 -2.29 11.50 17.20
C LYS A 808 -2.61 11.92 18.64
N PRO A 809 -2.85 10.99 19.59
CA PRO A 809 -2.92 11.33 20.99
C PRO A 809 -1.57 11.89 21.43
N THR A 810 -1.50 13.22 21.54
CA THR A 810 -0.33 13.97 22.00
C THR A 810 -0.75 14.94 23.07
N LEU A 811 0.22 15.49 23.78
CA LEU A 811 -0.01 16.53 24.76
C LEU A 811 0.75 17.79 24.38
N THR A 812 0.06 18.90 24.18
CA THR A 812 0.61 20.22 23.85
C THR A 812 0.73 21.13 25.08
N GLY A 813 0.01 20.82 26.17
CA GLY A 813 0.05 21.54 27.44
C GLY A 813 -1.12 22.48 27.67
N ASP A 814 -2.02 22.64 26.70
CA ASP A 814 -3.27 23.41 26.82
C ASP A 814 -4.47 22.53 27.25
N GLU A 815 -4.21 21.26 27.58
CA GLU A 815 -5.26 20.31 27.97
C GLU A 815 -5.94 20.71 29.29
N PRO A 816 -7.17 20.21 29.52
CA PRO A 816 -7.85 20.34 30.81
C PRO A 816 -7.00 19.86 32.00
N ALA A 817 -7.17 20.53 33.15
CA ALA A 817 -6.33 20.31 34.34
C ALA A 817 -6.39 18.88 34.90
N ASP A 818 -7.51 18.19 34.73
CA ASP A 818 -7.69 16.77 35.09
C ASP A 818 -6.85 15.84 34.19
N VAL A 819 -6.80 16.09 32.88
CA VAL A 819 -5.95 15.35 31.93
C VAL A 819 -4.46 15.56 32.24
N LEU A 820 -4.05 16.81 32.52
CA LEU A 820 -2.68 17.13 32.91
C LEU A 820 -2.28 16.47 34.25
N GLN A 821 -3.20 16.44 35.21
CA GLN A 821 -2.99 15.77 36.49
C GLN A 821 -2.88 14.25 36.32
N TYR A 822 -3.70 13.64 35.46
CA TYR A 822 -3.63 12.22 35.15
C TYR A 822 -2.26 11.86 34.54
N GLN A 823 -1.79 12.65 33.57
CA GLN A 823 -0.46 12.46 32.98
C GLN A 823 0.67 12.58 34.01
N THR A 824 0.57 13.50 34.97
CA THR A 824 1.57 13.64 36.05
C THR A 824 1.70 12.37 36.89
N ARG A 825 0.62 11.59 37.02
CA ARG A 825 0.62 10.32 37.77
C ARG A 825 0.90 9.09 36.90
N ASN A 826 0.70 9.19 35.58
CA ASN A 826 0.83 8.09 34.64
C ASN A 826 1.77 8.49 33.49
N ILE A 827 3.06 8.21 33.65
CA ILE A 827 4.14 8.64 32.72
C ILE A 827 3.94 8.08 31.31
N ALA A 828 3.33 6.89 31.18
CA ALA A 828 3.08 6.27 29.88
C ALA A 828 1.90 6.92 29.12
N PHE A 829 1.07 7.75 29.74
CA PHE A 829 -0.03 8.45 29.08
C PHE A 829 0.52 9.56 28.15
N PRO A 830 0.03 9.69 26.90
CA PRO A 830 -1.14 9.02 26.29
C PRO A 830 -0.83 7.74 25.49
N HIS A 831 0.37 7.16 25.60
CA HIS A 831 0.80 5.96 24.88
C HIS A 831 0.81 4.67 25.74
N GLU A 832 -0.09 4.57 26.72
CA GLU A 832 -0.24 3.36 27.54
C GLU A 832 -0.52 2.13 26.65
N GLY A 833 0.03 0.97 27.02
CA GLY A 833 0.03 -0.23 26.19
C GLY A 833 -1.37 -0.74 25.85
N THR A 834 -1.55 -1.26 24.62
CA THR A 834 -2.81 -1.85 24.13
C THR A 834 -3.21 -3.16 24.82
N GLY A 835 -2.29 -3.77 25.58
CA GLY A 835 -2.55 -4.98 26.35
C GLY A 835 -3.50 -4.76 27.54
N ASP A 836 -3.62 -3.52 28.02
CA ASP A 836 -4.61 -3.16 29.03
C ASP A 836 -6.00 -2.97 28.39
N GLN A 837 -6.95 -3.78 28.84
CA GLN A 837 -8.35 -3.76 28.41
C GLN A 837 -9.30 -3.44 29.59
N PHE A 838 -8.78 -3.05 30.76
CA PHE A 838 -9.52 -2.89 32.00
C PHE A 838 -9.47 -1.47 32.57
N TYR A 839 -9.82 -0.48 31.74
CA TYR A 839 -9.74 0.93 32.12
C TYR A 839 -10.55 1.23 33.38
N ASP A 840 -9.91 1.91 34.33
CA ASP A 840 -10.64 2.57 35.40
C ASP A 840 -11.29 3.87 34.91
N GLU A 841 -12.07 4.50 35.78
CA GLU A 841 -12.84 5.68 35.42
C GLU A 841 -11.94 6.87 35.05
N ALA A 842 -10.82 7.06 35.76
CA ALA A 842 -9.92 8.19 35.54
C ALA A 842 -9.18 8.05 34.21
N GLN A 843 -8.69 6.86 33.89
CA GLN A 843 -8.04 6.55 32.61
C GLN A 843 -9.01 6.73 31.44
N TRP A 844 -10.22 6.18 31.57
CA TRP A 844 -11.25 6.28 30.52
C TRP A 844 -11.64 7.73 30.26
N GLU A 845 -11.93 8.50 31.31
CA GLU A 845 -12.32 9.91 31.16
C GLU A 845 -11.18 10.76 30.61
N SER A 846 -9.92 10.50 31.00
CA SER A 846 -8.76 11.25 30.50
C SER A 846 -8.53 11.05 29.00
N TYR A 847 -8.64 9.81 28.49
CA TYR A 847 -8.54 9.56 27.04
C TYR A 847 -9.69 10.18 26.26
N ARG A 848 -10.92 10.09 26.78
CA ARG A 848 -12.11 10.69 26.15
C ARG A 848 -11.97 12.21 26.07
N ARG A 849 -11.56 12.85 27.17
CA ARG A 849 -11.32 14.29 27.26
C ARG A 849 -10.19 14.74 26.36
N LEU A 850 -9.10 13.98 26.29
CA LEU A 850 -7.98 14.29 25.40
C LEU A 850 -8.42 14.28 23.92
N GLY A 851 -9.19 13.27 23.49
CA GLY A 851 -9.70 13.21 22.11
C GLY A 851 -10.66 14.36 21.81
N GLU A 852 -11.58 14.66 22.73
CA GLU A 852 -12.51 15.79 22.60
C GLU A 852 -11.78 17.14 22.50
N HIS A 853 -10.79 17.37 23.37
CA HIS A 853 -9.94 18.56 23.37
C HIS A 853 -9.14 18.68 22.07
N ALA A 854 -8.45 17.63 21.66
CA ALA A 854 -7.64 17.60 20.45
C ALA A 854 -8.45 18.00 19.20
N ALA A 855 -9.64 17.42 19.00
CA ALA A 855 -10.49 17.78 17.87
C ALA A 855 -11.03 19.21 17.94
N ILE A 856 -11.44 19.69 19.12
CA ILE A 856 -11.90 21.08 19.29
C ILE A 856 -10.77 22.06 19.00
N SER A 857 -9.57 21.82 19.51
CA SER A 857 -8.40 22.69 19.32
C SER A 857 -7.96 22.75 17.86
N VAL A 858 -7.97 21.61 17.15
CA VAL A 858 -7.55 21.53 15.73
C VAL A 858 -8.60 22.09 14.78
N LEU A 859 -9.88 21.78 15.01
CA LEU A 859 -10.97 22.12 14.09
C LEU A 859 -11.73 23.39 14.54
N ARG A 860 -11.07 24.30 15.24
CA ARG A 860 -11.68 25.56 15.69
C ARG A 860 -11.80 26.53 14.51
N PHE A 861 -12.90 26.47 13.76
CA PHE A 861 -13.24 27.45 12.73
C PHE A 861 -14.28 28.46 13.26
N GLU A 862 -14.10 29.75 12.96
CA GLU A 862 -15.11 30.79 13.27
C GLU A 862 -16.33 30.57 12.37
N VAL A 863 -17.42 30.05 12.97
CA VAL A 863 -18.67 29.68 12.28
C VAL A 863 -19.38 30.89 11.65
N GLU A 864 -19.02 32.13 12.01
CA GLU A 864 -19.86 33.31 11.79
C GLU A 864 -20.05 33.75 10.33
N ASN A 865 -19.34 33.21 9.33
CA ASN A 865 -19.45 33.70 7.94
C ASN A 865 -19.48 32.65 6.80
N THR A 866 -19.62 31.35 7.09
CA THR A 866 -19.55 30.32 6.02
C THR A 866 -20.88 30.10 5.29
N LYS A 867 -20.85 30.19 3.95
CA LYS A 867 -21.99 29.81 3.10
C LYS A 867 -22.27 28.30 3.25
N PRO A 868 -23.53 27.83 3.34
CA PRO A 868 -23.87 26.41 3.57
C PRO A 868 -23.41 25.43 2.48
N ALA A 869 -23.14 25.91 1.27
CA ALA A 869 -22.93 25.07 0.09
C ALA A 869 -21.56 24.37 0.02
N SER A 870 -20.59 24.73 0.88
CA SER A 870 -19.22 24.16 0.85
C SER A 870 -18.60 24.00 2.25
N PHE A 871 -19.39 23.61 3.25
CA PHE A 871 -18.94 23.51 4.66
C PHE A 871 -17.66 22.68 4.83
N VAL A 872 -17.59 21.48 4.22
CA VAL A 872 -16.43 20.58 4.34
C VAL A 872 -15.19 21.19 3.68
N ASP A 873 -15.34 21.72 2.46
CA ASP A 873 -14.25 22.40 1.75
C ASP A 873 -13.69 23.55 2.59
N ASN A 874 -14.57 24.40 3.13
CA ASN A 874 -14.18 25.55 3.95
C ASN A 874 -13.48 25.10 5.24
N MET A 875 -13.98 24.04 5.89
CA MET A 875 -13.36 23.50 7.11
C MET A 875 -11.93 23.02 6.81
N PHE A 876 -11.73 22.19 5.78
CA PHE A 876 -10.41 21.70 5.44
C PHE A 876 -9.50 22.83 4.93
N LEU A 877 -10.01 23.81 4.19
CA LEU A 877 -9.26 24.99 3.76
C LEU A 877 -8.81 25.85 4.95
N GLU A 878 -9.70 26.10 5.91
CA GLU A 878 -9.40 26.89 7.10
C GLU A 878 -8.36 26.20 7.97
N VAL A 879 -8.51 24.89 8.19
CA VAL A 879 -7.55 24.08 8.93
C VAL A 879 -6.20 24.06 8.18
N CYS A 880 -6.18 23.93 6.85
CA CYS A 880 -4.94 24.12 6.06
C CYS A 880 -4.31 25.49 6.27
N ASN A 881 -5.10 26.57 6.25
CA ASN A 881 -4.59 27.95 6.39
C ASN A 881 -4.05 28.25 7.79
N GLN A 882 -4.66 27.68 8.83
CA GLN A 882 -4.24 27.89 10.22
C GLN A 882 -2.95 27.12 10.56
N TRP A 883 -2.74 25.93 9.98
CA TRP A 883 -1.72 24.97 10.43
C TRP A 883 -0.55 24.79 9.45
N HIS A 884 -0.61 25.40 8.27
CA HIS A 884 0.58 25.82 7.52
C HIS A 884 0.88 27.27 7.90
N PRO A 885 1.65 27.55 8.98
CA PRO A 885 1.95 28.92 9.34
C PRO A 885 2.74 29.57 8.20
N ASN A 886 2.15 30.56 7.55
CA ASN A 886 2.92 31.61 6.91
C ASN A 886 3.92 32.10 7.96
N LYS A 887 5.21 32.03 7.66
CA LYS A 887 6.20 32.77 8.46
C LYS A 887 5.69 34.21 8.52
N ALA A 888 5.74 34.89 9.67
CA ALA A 888 5.23 36.27 9.78
C ALA A 888 5.80 37.24 8.71
N GLN A 889 6.97 36.91 8.16
CA GLN A 889 7.57 37.57 7.00
C GLN A 889 6.77 37.39 5.70
N HIS A 890 6.17 36.23 5.44
CA HIS A 890 5.40 35.94 4.22
C HIS A 890 4.17 36.84 4.09
N GLN A 891 3.47 37.16 5.17
CA GLN A 891 2.29 38.03 5.10
C GLN A 891 2.67 39.48 4.76
N ALA A 892 3.76 40.00 5.35
CA ALA A 892 4.27 41.33 5.02
C ALA A 892 4.77 41.41 3.57
N ILE A 893 5.54 40.41 3.13
CA ILE A 893 6.03 40.29 1.76
C ILE A 893 4.86 40.14 0.77
N PHE A 894 3.84 39.35 1.10
CA PHE A 894 2.66 39.17 0.27
C PHE A 894 1.91 40.49 0.05
N LEU A 895 1.69 41.27 1.11
CA LEU A 895 1.02 42.58 1.02
C LEU A 895 1.85 43.57 0.20
N GLU A 896 3.16 43.60 0.38
CA GLU A 896 4.08 44.44 -0.40
C GLU A 896 4.06 44.07 -1.89
N LEU A 897 4.15 42.78 -2.21
CA LEU A 897 4.12 42.28 -3.58
C LEU A 897 2.76 42.53 -4.25
N THR A 898 1.66 42.39 -3.50
CA THR A 898 0.32 42.69 -4.00
C THR A 898 0.18 44.16 -4.33
N ALA A 899 0.69 45.06 -3.48
CA ALA A 899 0.70 46.50 -3.76
C ALA A 899 1.53 46.83 -5.02
N ARG A 900 2.75 46.29 -5.11
CA ARG A 900 3.63 46.46 -6.28
C ARG A 900 3.00 45.91 -7.56
N CYS A 901 2.27 44.80 -7.48
CA CYS A 901 1.54 44.23 -8.60
C CYS A 901 0.39 45.15 -9.02
N GLY A 902 -0.41 45.65 -8.07
CA GLY A 902 -1.48 46.62 -8.35
C GLY A 902 -0.96 47.92 -8.98
N ASP A 903 0.17 48.43 -8.53
CA ASP A 903 0.83 49.61 -9.13
C ASP A 903 1.23 49.34 -10.59
N LEU A 904 1.82 48.17 -10.85
CA LEU A 904 2.17 47.75 -12.21
C LEU A 904 0.93 47.60 -13.10
N GLU A 905 -0.16 47.02 -12.60
CA GLU A 905 -1.41 46.89 -13.36
C GLU A 905 -2.03 48.25 -13.69
N ASN A 906 -2.00 49.20 -12.76
CA ASN A 906 -2.50 50.56 -12.99
C ASN A 906 -1.67 51.30 -14.04
N GLU A 907 -0.35 51.11 -14.03
CA GLU A 907 0.56 51.69 -15.00
C GLU A 907 0.38 51.08 -16.40
N ILE A 908 0.27 49.75 -16.47
CA ILE A 908 -0.05 49.03 -17.71
C ILE A 908 -1.41 49.53 -18.25
N ARG A 909 -2.42 49.69 -17.40
CA ARG A 909 -3.73 50.24 -17.80
C ARG A 909 -3.65 51.67 -18.33
N ALA A 910 -2.79 52.51 -17.76
CA ALA A 910 -2.68 53.91 -18.12
C ALA A 910 -1.81 54.16 -19.36
N SER A 911 -0.86 53.27 -19.66
CA SER A 911 0.24 53.59 -20.58
C SER A 911 0.75 52.43 -21.44
N ALA A 912 0.18 51.22 -21.35
CA ALA A 912 0.54 50.12 -22.26
C ALA A 912 -0.26 50.18 -23.58
N SER A 913 0.27 49.51 -24.60
CA SER A 913 -0.44 49.35 -25.88
C SER A 913 -1.71 48.52 -25.71
N ASN A 914 -2.72 48.78 -26.55
CA ASN A 914 -3.97 48.02 -26.56
C ASN A 914 -3.75 46.51 -26.78
N GLN A 915 -2.68 46.14 -27.50
CA GLN A 915 -2.29 44.76 -27.74
C GLN A 915 -1.80 44.08 -26.45
N LEU A 916 -0.87 44.71 -25.72
CA LEU A 916 -0.37 44.15 -24.46
C LEU A 916 -1.46 44.08 -23.39
N LEU A 917 -2.37 45.07 -23.36
CA LEU A 917 -3.55 45.05 -22.51
C LEU A 917 -4.49 43.88 -22.84
N ALA A 918 -4.71 43.58 -24.12
CA ALA A 918 -5.53 42.43 -24.53
C ALA A 918 -4.87 41.08 -24.21
N GLU A 919 -3.55 40.98 -24.31
CA GLU A 919 -2.80 39.77 -23.96
C GLU A 919 -2.77 39.51 -22.44
N LEU A 920 -2.53 40.56 -21.64
CA LEU A 920 -2.48 40.43 -20.18
C LEU A 920 -3.88 40.40 -19.56
N PHE A 921 -4.87 41.11 -20.12
CA PHE A 921 -6.24 41.27 -19.61
C PHE A 921 -7.34 40.96 -20.65
N PRO A 922 -7.44 39.71 -21.13
CA PRO A 922 -8.43 39.33 -22.15
C PRO A 922 -9.89 39.60 -21.74
N GLU A 923 -10.22 39.53 -20.45
CA GLU A 923 -11.55 39.84 -19.92
C GLU A 923 -11.89 41.34 -19.94
N ALA A 924 -10.89 42.22 -19.75
CA ALA A 924 -11.10 43.66 -19.86
C ALA A 924 -11.32 44.05 -21.33
N ALA A 925 -10.54 43.43 -22.23
CA ALA A 925 -10.68 43.62 -23.68
C ALA A 925 -12.06 43.16 -24.19
N SER A 926 -12.58 42.03 -23.70
CA SER A 926 -13.91 41.53 -24.09
C SER A 926 -15.06 42.39 -23.55
N ALA A 927 -14.91 42.99 -22.35
CA ALA A 927 -15.87 43.93 -21.80
C ALA A 927 -15.92 45.28 -22.55
N THR A 928 -14.77 45.74 -23.08
CA THR A 928 -14.70 46.97 -23.89
C THR A 928 -15.09 46.78 -25.35
N ALA A 929 -15.11 45.53 -25.86
CA ALA A 929 -15.49 45.22 -27.25
C ALA A 929 -16.96 45.58 -27.59
N SER A 930 -17.80 45.94 -26.60
CA SER A 930 -19.17 46.41 -26.82
C SER A 930 -19.29 47.91 -27.14
N LYS A 931 -18.18 48.67 -27.16
CA LYS A 931 -18.18 50.07 -27.61
C LYS A 931 -17.27 50.19 -28.82
N SER A 932 -17.87 50.29 -30.01
CA SER A 932 -17.16 50.74 -31.22
C SER A 932 -16.39 52.03 -30.91
N PRO A 933 -15.09 52.13 -31.24
CA PRO A 933 -14.40 53.40 -31.17
C PRO A 933 -14.89 54.26 -32.34
N ALA A 934 -15.54 55.38 -32.01
CA ALA A 934 -15.64 56.49 -32.95
C ALA A 934 -14.22 56.98 -33.21
N ALA A 935 -13.85 57.02 -34.49
CA ALA A 935 -12.62 57.62 -34.97
C ALA A 935 -12.48 59.03 -34.37
N THR A 936 -11.51 59.21 -33.49
CA THR A 936 -11.05 60.53 -33.10
C THR A 936 -9.60 60.59 -33.56
N GLU A 937 -9.40 61.28 -34.69
CA GLU A 937 -8.11 61.77 -35.11
C GLU A 937 -7.59 62.70 -34.01
N SER A 938 -6.61 62.23 -33.23
CA SER A 938 -5.75 63.11 -32.45
C SER A 938 -4.34 63.00 -33.03
N SER A 939 -3.96 64.05 -33.74
CA SER A 939 -2.60 64.45 -34.01
C SER A 939 -1.82 64.56 -32.69
N ASP A 940 -0.85 63.69 -32.48
CA ASP A 940 0.27 64.04 -31.59
C ASP A 940 1.58 63.47 -32.14
N ASP A 941 2.49 64.40 -32.40
CA ASP A 941 3.76 64.27 -33.13
C ASP A 941 4.86 63.67 -32.22
N SER A 942 4.54 62.58 -31.53
CA SER A 942 5.53 61.81 -30.78
C SER A 942 6.01 60.66 -31.66
N SER A 943 7.32 60.62 -31.94
CA SER A 943 8.02 59.49 -32.56
C SER A 943 7.37 58.18 -32.08
N PRO A 944 7.00 57.24 -32.98
CA PRO A 944 6.37 55.99 -32.58
C PRO A 944 7.35 55.28 -31.64
N ARG A 945 7.10 55.36 -30.34
CA ARG A 945 7.87 54.62 -29.35
C ARG A 945 7.60 53.17 -29.67
N ASP A 946 8.63 52.49 -30.15
CA ASP A 946 8.62 51.10 -30.57
C ASP A 946 7.84 50.25 -29.55
N GLU A 947 6.62 49.82 -29.90
CA GLU A 947 5.69 49.15 -28.98
C GLU A 947 6.31 47.88 -28.36
N ASN A 948 7.22 47.26 -29.10
CA ASN A 948 8.06 46.15 -28.67
C ASN A 948 9.00 46.51 -27.52
N ILE A 949 9.59 47.70 -27.53
CA ILE A 949 10.50 48.17 -26.47
C ILE A 949 9.70 48.45 -25.19
N GLN A 950 8.52 49.06 -25.30
CA GLN A 950 7.65 49.27 -24.12
C GLN A 950 7.20 47.94 -23.52
N THR A 951 6.77 47.00 -24.36
CA THR A 951 6.37 45.65 -23.93
C THR A 951 7.50 44.94 -23.20
N LEU A 952 8.74 45.04 -23.70
CA LEU A 952 9.93 44.49 -23.05
C LEU A 952 10.12 45.04 -21.63
N PHE A 953 10.01 46.35 -21.42
CA PHE A 953 10.16 46.96 -20.09
C PHE A 953 9.07 46.53 -19.10
N TYR A 954 7.82 46.40 -19.55
CA TYR A 954 6.75 45.86 -18.71
C TYR A 954 7.00 44.39 -18.35
N LEU A 955 7.43 43.57 -19.30
CA LEU A 955 7.77 42.16 -19.03
C LEU A 955 8.93 42.01 -18.05
N MET A 956 9.93 42.89 -18.09
CA MET A 956 10.99 42.89 -17.08
C MET A 956 10.45 43.15 -15.66
N ARG A 957 9.47 44.05 -15.50
CA ARG A 957 8.84 44.30 -14.19
C ARG A 957 7.94 43.15 -13.76
N VAL A 958 7.20 42.55 -14.69
CA VAL A 958 6.42 41.33 -14.43
C VAL A 958 7.34 40.23 -13.92
N LEU A 959 8.44 39.95 -14.63
CA LEU A 959 9.41 38.93 -14.26
C LEU A 959 10.12 39.23 -12.93
N GLN A 960 10.39 40.49 -12.62
CA GLN A 960 10.94 40.87 -11.32
C GLN A 960 9.96 40.56 -10.18
N ILE A 961 8.68 40.91 -10.34
CA ILE A 961 7.64 40.54 -9.35
C ILE A 961 7.54 39.02 -9.24
N MET A 962 7.66 38.30 -10.36
CA MET A 962 7.64 36.83 -10.34
C MET A 962 8.83 36.25 -9.56
N GLU A 963 10.04 36.78 -9.72
CA GLU A 963 11.21 36.33 -8.96
C GLU A 963 11.11 36.71 -7.48
N ASP A 964 10.66 37.92 -7.17
CA ASP A 964 10.47 38.38 -5.79
C ASP A 964 9.42 37.54 -5.06
N ALA A 965 8.31 37.18 -5.71
CA ALA A 965 7.32 36.26 -5.16
C ALA A 965 7.84 34.81 -5.07
N TYR A 966 8.65 34.35 -6.02
CA TYR A 966 9.31 33.04 -5.94
C TYR A 966 10.21 32.91 -4.70
N VAL A 967 11.01 33.94 -4.41
CA VAL A 967 11.88 33.98 -3.23
C VAL A 967 11.05 34.24 -1.97
N GLY A 968 10.20 35.25 -2.00
CA GLY A 968 9.48 35.78 -0.85
C GLY A 968 8.39 34.86 -0.32
N ALA A 969 7.76 34.07 -1.18
CA ALA A 969 6.76 33.06 -0.80
C ALA A 969 7.31 31.63 -0.86
N GLU A 970 8.63 31.45 -0.99
CA GLU A 970 9.31 30.16 -1.05
C GLU A 970 8.65 29.17 -2.04
N LEU A 971 8.27 29.67 -3.23
CA LEU A 971 7.47 28.91 -4.21
C LEU A 971 8.20 27.68 -4.75
N ASN A 972 9.50 27.53 -4.52
CA ASN A 972 10.20 26.30 -4.83
C ASN A 972 9.66 25.10 -4.03
N GLU A 973 9.24 25.34 -2.78
CA GLU A 973 8.81 24.32 -1.83
C GLU A 973 7.29 24.38 -1.60
N TYR A 974 6.71 25.58 -1.53
CA TYR A 974 5.32 25.80 -1.13
C TYR A 974 4.42 26.39 -2.23
N TRP A 975 4.71 26.15 -3.52
CA TRP A 975 3.87 26.69 -4.62
C TRP A 975 2.42 26.20 -4.59
N SER A 976 2.16 24.99 -4.08
CA SER A 976 0.82 24.39 -3.99
C SER A 976 0.00 24.93 -2.82
N HIS A 977 0.59 25.76 -1.96
CA HIS A 977 -0.08 26.36 -0.83
C HIS A 977 -1.27 27.24 -1.28
N PRO A 978 -2.45 27.18 -0.64
CA PRO A 978 -3.62 27.96 -1.05
C PRO A 978 -3.36 29.47 -1.16
N LEU A 979 -2.56 30.05 -0.26
CA LEU A 979 -2.19 31.48 -0.32
C LEU A 979 -1.32 31.83 -1.53
N ASN A 980 -0.60 30.85 -2.08
CA ASN A 980 0.23 30.99 -3.26
C ASN A 980 -0.54 30.69 -4.55
N ALA A 981 -1.76 30.14 -4.47
CA ALA A 981 -2.58 29.83 -5.65
C ALA A 981 -2.87 31.07 -6.49
N GLY A 982 -3.04 32.24 -5.86
CA GLY A 982 -3.17 33.53 -6.55
C GLY A 982 -1.92 33.88 -7.36
N TRP A 983 -0.74 33.79 -6.74
CA TRP A 983 0.54 34.00 -7.43
C TRP A 983 0.75 33.01 -8.58
N MET A 984 0.47 31.73 -8.35
CA MET A 984 0.58 30.71 -9.39
C MET A 984 -0.37 30.97 -10.57
N SER A 985 -1.57 31.49 -10.30
CA SER A 985 -2.53 31.88 -11.35
C SER A 985 -2.03 33.10 -12.14
N TYR A 986 -1.49 34.11 -11.46
CA TYR A 986 -0.84 35.26 -12.11
C TYR A 986 0.33 34.83 -13.00
N PHE A 987 1.19 33.94 -12.49
CA PHE A 987 2.35 33.47 -13.22
C PHE A 987 1.95 32.64 -14.42
N GLN A 988 1.00 31.72 -14.27
CA GLN A 988 0.46 30.92 -15.36
C GLN A 988 -0.12 31.82 -16.46
N ARG A 989 -0.86 32.86 -16.08
CA ARG A 989 -1.43 33.85 -16.98
C ARG A 989 -0.34 34.60 -17.73
N TRP A 990 0.61 35.23 -17.04
CA TRP A 990 1.72 35.97 -17.67
C TRP A 990 2.57 35.08 -18.56
N ALA A 991 2.97 33.90 -18.08
CA ALA A 991 3.77 32.93 -18.81
C ALA A 991 3.08 32.36 -20.06
N SER A 992 1.75 32.40 -20.10
CA SER A 992 0.96 31.96 -21.27
C SER A 992 0.87 33.01 -22.39
N THR A 993 1.20 34.28 -22.11
CA THR A 993 1.07 35.37 -23.09
C THR A 993 2.08 35.26 -24.24
N PRO A 994 1.69 35.63 -25.48
CA PRO A 994 2.59 35.67 -26.62
C PRO A 994 3.82 36.54 -26.38
N SER A 995 3.61 37.75 -25.85
CA SER A 995 4.68 38.70 -25.47
C SER A 995 5.72 38.08 -24.54
N PHE A 996 5.28 37.42 -23.46
CA PHE A 996 6.19 36.79 -22.51
C PHE A 996 7.02 35.69 -23.17
N ARG A 997 6.38 34.81 -23.96
CA ARG A 997 7.06 33.68 -24.62
C ARG A 997 8.04 34.14 -25.70
N HIS A 998 7.72 35.23 -26.40
CA HIS A 998 8.58 35.83 -27.42
C HIS A 998 9.88 36.39 -26.81
N TRP A 999 9.78 37.13 -25.69
CA TRP A 999 10.94 37.80 -25.07
C TRP A 999 11.71 36.95 -24.03
N TRP A 1000 11.10 35.89 -23.50
CA TRP A 1000 11.72 35.01 -22.50
C TRP A 1000 13.10 34.43 -22.89
N PRO A 1001 13.36 34.00 -24.15
CA PRO A 1001 14.67 33.50 -24.55
C PRO A 1001 15.82 34.47 -24.29
N VAL A 1002 15.54 35.78 -24.38
CA VAL A 1002 16.50 36.87 -24.14
C VAL A 1002 16.54 37.23 -22.65
N LEU A 1003 15.39 37.43 -22.03
CA LEU A 1003 15.30 37.94 -20.65
C LEU A 1003 15.74 36.92 -19.58
N ARG A 1004 15.62 35.62 -19.85
CA ARG A 1004 15.92 34.58 -18.86
C ARG A 1004 17.35 34.61 -18.34
N SER A 1005 18.34 35.20 -19.02
CA SER A 1005 19.71 35.26 -18.51
C SER A 1005 19.88 36.20 -17.31
N VAL A 1006 18.94 37.13 -17.11
CA VAL A 1006 18.99 38.15 -16.06
C VAL A 1006 18.63 37.57 -14.69
N TYR A 1007 17.86 36.49 -14.65
CA TYR A 1007 17.29 35.92 -13.43
C TYR A 1007 18.05 34.70 -12.89
N SER A 1008 17.82 34.37 -11.61
CA SER A 1008 18.53 33.30 -10.90
C SER A 1008 18.31 31.89 -11.47
N ALA A 1009 19.25 30.97 -11.25
CA ALA A 1009 19.14 29.58 -11.74
C ALA A 1009 17.93 28.83 -11.18
N GLY A 1010 17.61 29.03 -9.89
CA GLY A 1010 16.43 28.44 -9.24
C GLY A 1010 15.12 28.91 -9.86
N PHE A 1011 14.95 30.23 -10.01
CA PHE A 1011 13.76 30.80 -10.63
C PHE A 1011 13.59 30.35 -12.09
N ARG A 1012 14.67 30.31 -12.88
CA ARG A 1012 14.62 29.81 -14.27
C ARG A 1012 14.18 28.35 -14.35
N HIS A 1013 14.61 27.52 -13.41
CA HIS A 1013 14.20 26.12 -13.35
C HIS A 1013 12.71 26.01 -13.00
N PHE A 1014 12.29 26.72 -11.95
CA PHE A 1014 10.90 26.80 -11.53
C PHE A 1014 9.97 27.24 -12.67
N VAL A 1015 10.29 28.33 -13.37
CA VAL A 1015 9.48 28.84 -14.48
C VAL A 1015 9.40 27.82 -15.63
N LYS A 1016 10.52 27.16 -15.95
CA LYS A 1016 10.58 26.14 -17.01
C LYS A 1016 9.77 24.89 -16.65
N GLU A 1017 9.88 24.41 -15.42
CA GLU A 1017 9.22 23.20 -14.94
C GLU A 1017 7.71 23.38 -14.83
N ARG A 1018 7.26 24.54 -14.32
CA ARG A 1018 5.86 24.76 -13.95
C ARG A 1018 4.98 25.30 -15.07
N PHE A 1019 5.52 26.09 -15.99
CA PHE A 1019 4.71 26.84 -16.97
C PHE A 1019 4.91 26.45 -18.44
N ASP A 1020 5.70 25.40 -18.71
CA ASP A 1020 6.02 24.85 -20.05
C ASP A 1020 6.01 25.89 -21.18
N LEU A 1021 7.05 26.73 -21.21
CA LEU A 1021 7.18 27.90 -22.10
C LEU A 1021 7.45 27.56 -23.58
N ARG A 1022 6.93 26.44 -24.10
CA ARG A 1022 7.02 26.09 -25.52
C ARG A 1022 5.97 26.88 -26.33
N LEU A 1023 6.32 27.36 -27.52
CA LEU A 1023 5.35 28.01 -28.41
C LEU A 1023 4.20 27.04 -28.78
N PRO A 1024 2.95 27.52 -28.98
CA PRO A 1024 1.84 26.68 -29.43
C PRO A 1024 2.14 25.98 -30.79
N ARG A 1025 1.66 24.75 -30.94
CA ARG A 1025 2.13 23.71 -31.89
C ARG A 1025 2.09 24.04 -33.40
N GLY A 1026 3.19 23.63 -34.06
CA GLY A 1026 3.28 22.93 -35.36
C GLY A 1026 4.39 21.85 -35.27
N ASP A 1027 4.48 20.92 -36.24
CA ASP A 1027 5.27 19.66 -36.20
C ASP A 1027 6.67 19.76 -35.53
N TYR A 1028 6.77 19.09 -34.37
CA TYR A 1028 7.90 18.73 -33.50
C TYR A 1028 9.08 19.72 -33.29
N ASP A 1029 9.31 20.08 -32.01
CA ASP A 1029 10.57 20.55 -31.39
C ASP A 1029 11.24 21.83 -31.95
N LYS A 1030 10.48 22.83 -32.42
CA LYS A 1030 11.07 24.14 -32.75
C LYS A 1030 11.27 25.00 -31.50
N PRO A 1031 12.49 25.51 -31.23
CA PRO A 1031 12.75 26.40 -30.09
C PRO A 1031 12.07 27.76 -30.28
N ALA A 1032 11.63 28.41 -29.20
CA ALA A 1032 10.98 29.74 -29.23
C ALA A 1032 11.86 30.87 -29.80
N ALA A 1033 13.16 30.61 -29.95
CA ALA A 1033 14.07 31.45 -30.69
C ALA A 1033 15.05 30.58 -31.46
N ARG A 1034 15.29 30.98 -32.70
CA ARG A 1034 16.24 30.36 -33.61
C ARG A 1034 17.48 31.23 -33.69
N LEU A 1035 18.62 30.58 -33.57
CA LEU A 1035 19.90 31.24 -33.71
C LEU A 1035 20.44 30.95 -35.11
N ASP A 1036 20.66 32.00 -35.87
CA ASP A 1036 21.14 31.93 -37.24
C ASP A 1036 22.54 32.54 -37.34
N LEU A 1037 23.44 31.80 -37.97
CA LEU A 1037 24.80 32.23 -38.23
C LEU A 1037 24.91 32.77 -39.65
N LYS A 1038 25.35 34.02 -39.79
CA LYS A 1038 25.50 34.72 -41.06
C LYS A 1038 26.96 35.04 -41.33
N ALA A 1039 27.51 34.55 -42.43
CA ALA A 1039 28.84 34.91 -42.87
C ALA A 1039 28.83 36.36 -43.41
N LEU A 1040 29.74 37.21 -42.91
CA LEU A 1040 29.75 38.63 -43.29
C LEU A 1040 30.49 38.90 -44.60
N GLY A 1041 31.36 38.00 -45.07
CA GLY A 1041 32.11 38.13 -46.34
C GLY A 1041 33.16 39.25 -46.35
N GLU A 1042 32.80 40.46 -45.91
CA GLU A 1042 33.63 41.65 -45.76
C GLU A 1042 33.66 42.13 -44.31
N LEU A 1043 34.87 42.35 -43.78
CA LEU A 1043 35.11 42.83 -42.41
C LEU A 1043 34.58 44.26 -42.14
N SER A 1044 34.27 45.02 -43.19
CA SER A 1044 33.73 46.39 -43.13
C SER A 1044 32.33 46.47 -42.53
N GLN A 1045 31.58 45.36 -42.50
CA GLN A 1045 30.22 45.28 -41.96
C GLN A 1045 30.18 44.94 -40.46
N LEU A 1046 31.29 44.48 -39.87
CA LEU A 1046 31.34 44.13 -38.46
C LEU A 1046 31.28 45.35 -37.51
N PRO A 1047 31.91 46.51 -37.83
CA PRO A 1047 31.87 47.69 -36.97
C PRO A 1047 30.51 48.32 -36.70
N THR A 1048 29.47 47.94 -37.45
CA THR A 1048 28.09 48.43 -37.25
C THR A 1048 27.27 47.55 -36.32
N THR A 1049 27.82 46.42 -35.86
CA THR A 1049 27.15 45.44 -34.99
C THR A 1049 27.28 45.85 -33.52
N HIS A 1050 26.22 45.61 -32.73
CA HIS A 1050 26.20 45.96 -31.30
C HIS A 1050 27.23 45.11 -30.53
N ALA A 1051 27.35 43.84 -30.88
CA ALA A 1051 28.34 42.95 -30.27
C ALA A 1051 29.78 43.47 -30.48
N TRP A 1052 30.10 44.02 -31.66
CA TRP A 1052 31.40 44.62 -31.94
C TRP A 1052 31.70 45.84 -31.09
N HIS A 1053 30.74 46.75 -30.94
CA HIS A 1053 30.92 47.94 -30.11
C HIS A 1053 31.26 47.56 -28.66
N GLN A 1054 30.57 46.56 -28.09
CA GLN A 1054 30.86 46.07 -26.74
C GLN A 1054 32.22 45.36 -26.64
N TRP A 1055 32.59 44.58 -27.66
CA TRP A 1055 33.89 43.93 -27.70
C TRP A 1055 35.02 44.96 -27.77
N LYS A 1056 34.91 45.97 -28.64
CA LYS A 1056 35.91 47.05 -28.80
C LYS A 1056 36.11 47.85 -27.52
N LEU A 1057 35.02 48.13 -26.79
CA LEU A 1057 35.09 48.80 -25.49
C LEU A 1057 35.88 47.98 -24.46
N ARG A 1058 35.82 46.65 -24.56
CA ARG A 1058 36.40 45.75 -23.56
C ARG A 1058 37.83 45.31 -23.88
N PHE A 1059 38.14 45.09 -25.15
CA PHE A 1059 39.40 44.48 -25.59
C PHE A 1059 40.24 45.37 -26.52
N GLY A 1060 39.77 46.59 -26.83
CA GLY A 1060 40.48 47.52 -27.72
C GLY A 1060 40.23 47.25 -29.20
N THR A 1061 41.04 47.84 -30.09
CA THR A 1061 40.88 47.68 -31.55
C THR A 1061 41.73 46.48 -32.01
N PRO A 1062 41.16 45.45 -32.67
CA PRO A 1062 41.91 44.26 -33.04
C PRO A 1062 42.70 44.46 -34.33
N VAL A 1063 43.72 43.62 -34.52
CA VAL A 1063 44.37 43.43 -35.82
C VAL A 1063 43.45 42.56 -36.70
N LEU A 1064 42.87 43.17 -37.74
CA LEU A 1064 41.94 42.54 -38.67
C LEU A 1064 42.61 41.93 -39.92
N ALA A 1065 43.93 42.10 -40.07
CA ALA A 1065 44.67 41.61 -41.23
C ALA A 1065 44.58 40.08 -41.36
N GLY A 1066 44.10 39.59 -42.51
CA GLY A 1066 44.01 38.15 -42.82
C GLY A 1066 42.84 37.40 -42.17
N LYS A 1067 41.98 38.08 -41.39
CA LYS A 1067 40.84 37.46 -40.70
C LYS A 1067 39.55 37.50 -41.52
N LYS A 1068 38.64 36.60 -41.21
CA LYS A 1068 37.25 36.54 -41.69
C LYS A 1068 36.31 36.64 -40.50
N ALA A 1069 35.07 37.08 -40.73
CA ALA A 1069 34.08 37.27 -39.68
C ALA A 1069 32.78 36.48 -39.95
N LEU A 1070 32.26 35.85 -38.91
CA LEU A 1070 30.90 35.31 -38.85
C LEU A 1070 30.13 36.13 -37.82
N ALA A 1071 28.92 36.58 -38.17
CA ALA A 1071 27.99 37.21 -37.24
C ALA A 1071 26.90 36.23 -36.84
N PHE A 1072 26.37 36.42 -35.65
CA PHE A 1072 25.34 35.58 -35.07
C PHE A 1072 24.14 36.41 -34.71
N ALA A 1073 23.01 36.07 -35.30
CA ALA A 1073 21.76 36.76 -35.09
C ALA A 1073 20.74 35.82 -34.44
N LEU A 1074 20.03 36.35 -33.44
CA LEU A 1074 18.90 35.68 -32.80
C LEU A 1074 17.63 36.12 -33.48
N THR A 1075 17.02 35.20 -34.20
CA THR A 1075 15.68 35.36 -34.76
C THR A 1075 14.68 34.82 -33.73
N LEU A 1076 13.87 35.70 -33.15
CA LEU A 1076 12.78 35.26 -32.28
C LEU A 1076 11.67 34.70 -33.15
N GLU A 1077 11.18 33.50 -32.86
CA GLU A 1077 10.09 32.93 -33.67
C GLU A 1077 8.80 33.72 -33.40
N ALA A 1078 7.98 33.88 -34.43
CA ALA A 1078 6.70 34.56 -34.29
C ALA A 1078 5.82 33.82 -33.28
N SER A 1079 5.19 34.57 -32.37
CA SER A 1079 4.32 34.02 -31.33
C SER A 1079 3.00 34.76 -31.38
N GLY A 1080 1.95 34.08 -31.87
CA GLY A 1080 0.61 34.65 -31.97
C GLY A 1080 0.56 35.93 -32.80
N THR A 1081 0.32 37.05 -32.13
CA THR A 1081 0.10 38.42 -32.64
C THR A 1081 1.40 39.23 -32.83
N ILE A 1082 2.56 38.67 -32.50
CA ILE A 1082 3.86 39.35 -32.57
C ILE A 1082 4.68 38.78 -33.71
N ASP A 1083 5.03 39.63 -34.67
CA ASP A 1083 5.94 39.30 -35.76
C ASP A 1083 7.33 38.94 -35.22
N ALA A 1084 8.04 38.05 -35.92
CA ALA A 1084 9.38 37.58 -35.54
C ALA A 1084 10.44 38.70 -35.38
N GLY A 1085 10.14 39.92 -35.84
CA GLY A 1085 11.03 41.08 -35.78
C GLY A 1085 12.27 40.95 -36.68
N ALA A 1086 13.09 42.00 -36.70
CA ALA A 1086 14.41 41.91 -37.31
C ALA A 1086 15.34 41.05 -36.43
N PRO A 1087 16.21 40.19 -37.01
CA PRO A 1087 17.14 39.38 -36.25
C PRO A 1087 18.02 40.25 -35.34
N ILE A 1088 18.09 39.89 -34.06
CA ILE A 1088 18.85 40.63 -33.06
C ILE A 1088 20.32 40.21 -33.17
N ASP A 1089 21.23 41.16 -33.40
CA ASP A 1089 22.66 40.89 -33.34
C ASP A 1089 23.09 40.52 -31.91
N VAL A 1090 23.56 39.29 -31.73
CA VAL A 1090 23.88 38.72 -30.40
C VAL A 1090 25.33 38.27 -30.27
N GLY A 1091 26.13 38.32 -31.32
CA GLY A 1091 27.54 37.94 -31.24
C GLY A 1091 28.25 37.84 -32.58
N PHE A 1092 29.57 37.68 -32.53
CA PHE A 1092 30.39 37.44 -33.71
C PHE A 1092 31.59 36.55 -33.40
N LEU A 1093 32.18 35.99 -34.46
CA LEU A 1093 33.41 35.22 -34.45
C LEU A 1093 34.38 35.78 -35.49
N LEU A 1094 35.57 36.18 -35.06
CA LEU A 1094 36.71 36.40 -35.95
C LEU A 1094 37.53 35.12 -36.04
N TYR A 1095 37.94 34.73 -37.25
CA TYR A 1095 38.79 33.55 -37.44
C TYR A 1095 39.76 33.76 -38.60
N GLN A 1096 40.82 32.95 -38.63
CA GLN A 1096 41.79 32.86 -39.72
C GLN A 1096 42.00 31.40 -40.11
N GLU A 1097 42.34 31.14 -41.37
CA GLU A 1097 42.70 29.79 -41.81
C GLU A 1097 44.21 29.60 -41.64
N VAL A 1098 44.61 28.62 -40.84
CA VAL A 1098 46.01 28.31 -40.52
C VAL A 1098 46.31 26.84 -40.79
N ALA A 1099 47.58 26.54 -41.05
CA ALA A 1099 48.07 25.17 -41.02
C ALA A 1099 48.06 24.66 -39.57
N GLY A 1100 47.25 23.64 -39.31
CA GLY A 1100 47.22 22.89 -38.06
C GLY A 1100 48.38 21.90 -37.94
N HIS A 1101 48.39 21.12 -36.86
CA HIS A 1101 49.40 20.08 -36.63
C HIS A 1101 49.24 18.96 -37.68
N GLU A 1102 50.35 18.37 -38.15
CA GLU A 1102 50.37 17.29 -39.16
C GLU A 1102 49.75 17.62 -40.54
N GLY A 1103 49.78 18.89 -40.96
CA GLY A 1103 49.33 19.29 -42.31
C GLY A 1103 47.81 19.47 -42.45
N ALA A 1104 47.05 19.36 -41.35
CA ALA A 1104 45.65 19.73 -41.27
C ALA A 1104 45.44 21.22 -41.63
N ARG A 1105 44.35 21.57 -42.32
CA ARG A 1105 43.95 22.97 -42.51
C ARG A 1105 42.83 23.30 -41.53
N CYS A 1106 43.06 24.26 -40.66
CA CYS A 1106 42.12 24.59 -39.59
C CYS A 1106 41.65 26.05 -39.67
N ALA A 1107 40.38 26.28 -39.36
CA ALA A 1107 39.94 27.60 -38.93
C ALA A 1107 40.36 27.78 -37.46
N ALA A 1108 41.13 28.83 -37.17
CA ALA A 1108 41.60 29.16 -35.84
C ALA A 1108 41.17 30.55 -35.38
N TRP A 1109 40.90 30.66 -34.09
CA TRP A 1109 40.60 31.91 -33.41
C TRP A 1109 41.10 31.87 -31.96
N ASP A 1110 41.34 33.04 -31.39
CA ASP A 1110 41.55 33.19 -29.95
C ASP A 1110 40.19 33.11 -29.22
N CYS A 1111 40.16 32.55 -28.01
CA CYS A 1111 38.92 32.41 -27.24
C CYS A 1111 38.13 33.72 -27.05
N ARG A 1112 38.79 34.89 -27.08
CA ARG A 1112 38.17 36.22 -26.99
C ARG A 1112 37.54 36.69 -28.32
N GLU A 1113 37.91 36.07 -29.43
CA GLU A 1113 37.45 36.40 -30.77
C GLU A 1113 36.09 35.78 -31.11
N MET A 1114 35.64 34.82 -30.30
CA MET A 1114 34.25 34.37 -30.24
C MET A 1114 33.53 35.16 -29.13
N PHE A 1115 32.83 36.22 -29.49
CA PHE A 1115 32.22 37.12 -28.51
C PHE A 1115 30.70 37.11 -28.53
N VAL A 1116 30.13 36.92 -27.34
CA VAL A 1116 28.72 37.13 -27.02
C VAL A 1116 28.68 38.10 -25.83
N PRO A 1117 27.85 39.17 -25.86
CA PRO A 1117 27.67 40.05 -24.72
C PRO A 1117 27.37 39.28 -23.43
N HIS A 1118 28.00 39.66 -22.33
CA HIS A 1118 27.86 38.95 -21.04
C HIS A 1118 26.42 38.81 -20.56
N ALA A 1119 25.59 39.83 -20.80
CA ALA A 1119 24.17 39.83 -20.48
C ALA A 1119 23.40 38.67 -21.15
N LEU A 1120 23.92 38.12 -22.25
CA LEU A 1120 23.29 37.05 -23.04
C LEU A 1120 23.94 35.66 -22.81
N ASN A 1121 25.12 35.62 -22.18
CA ASN A 1121 25.87 34.38 -21.97
C ASN A 1121 25.11 33.37 -21.08
N GLY A 1122 24.38 33.88 -20.08
CA GLY A 1122 23.57 33.08 -19.15
C GLY A 1122 22.34 32.39 -19.76
N ALA A 1123 21.95 32.75 -20.99
CA ALA A 1123 20.81 32.16 -21.71
C ALA A 1123 21.21 30.93 -22.56
N GLY A 1124 22.45 30.43 -22.46
CA GLY A 1124 22.93 29.30 -23.27
C GLY A 1124 23.17 29.65 -24.75
N ILE A 1125 23.19 30.94 -25.08
CA ILE A 1125 23.40 31.46 -26.44
C ILE A 1125 24.81 31.14 -26.93
N SER A 1126 25.83 31.29 -26.09
CA SER A 1126 27.23 30.98 -26.44
C SER A 1126 27.44 29.51 -26.82
N ALA A 1127 26.76 28.59 -26.14
CA ALA A 1127 26.83 27.16 -26.47
C ALA A 1127 26.24 26.88 -27.85
N ARG A 1128 25.06 27.44 -28.13
CA ARG A 1128 24.42 27.32 -29.44
C ARG A 1128 25.22 28.03 -30.54
N PHE A 1129 25.86 29.16 -30.23
CA PHE A 1129 26.75 29.86 -31.15
C PHE A 1129 27.93 28.98 -31.59
N LEU A 1130 28.57 28.29 -30.63
CA LEU A 1130 29.64 27.36 -30.94
C LEU A 1130 29.13 26.18 -31.79
N GLU A 1131 27.98 25.60 -31.44
CA GLU A 1131 27.35 24.51 -32.21
C GLU A 1131 27.06 24.94 -33.66
N SER A 1132 26.42 26.08 -33.87
CA SER A 1132 26.13 26.62 -35.20
C SER A 1132 27.41 26.95 -35.98
N THR A 1133 28.47 27.37 -35.30
CA THR A 1133 29.79 27.60 -35.91
C THR A 1133 30.41 26.28 -36.39
N ILE A 1134 30.37 25.23 -35.57
CA ILE A 1134 30.85 23.89 -35.95
C ILE A 1134 30.06 23.38 -37.15
N ASP A 1135 28.73 23.50 -37.12
CA ASP A 1135 27.85 23.10 -38.22
C ASP A 1135 28.17 23.86 -39.51
N TYR A 1136 28.40 25.18 -39.42
CA TYR A 1136 28.77 26.01 -40.56
C TYR A 1136 30.05 25.53 -41.23
N PHE A 1137 31.14 25.34 -40.47
CA PHE A 1137 32.41 24.86 -41.03
C PHE A 1137 32.35 23.40 -41.52
N ARG A 1138 31.57 22.55 -40.83
CA ARG A 1138 31.31 21.17 -41.28
C ARG A 1138 30.69 21.16 -42.67
N ASP A 1139 29.67 21.98 -42.89
CA ASP A 1139 28.81 21.92 -44.08
C ASP A 1139 29.30 22.82 -45.23
N HIS A 1140 29.98 23.95 -44.95
CA HIS A 1140 30.33 24.98 -45.95
C HIS A 1140 31.83 25.11 -46.22
N ALA A 1141 32.72 24.47 -45.45
CA ALA A 1141 34.17 24.57 -45.62
C ALA A 1141 34.84 23.19 -45.77
N PRO A 1142 34.58 22.45 -46.87
CA PRO A 1142 35.07 21.08 -47.06
C PRO A 1142 36.61 20.97 -47.10
N HIS A 1143 37.31 22.06 -47.44
CA HIS A 1143 38.78 22.13 -47.49
C HIS A 1143 39.44 22.22 -46.11
N LEU A 1144 38.67 22.41 -45.03
CA LEU A 1144 39.15 22.40 -43.65
C LEU A 1144 38.95 21.01 -43.02
N THR A 1145 39.96 20.56 -42.27
CA THR A 1145 39.99 19.26 -41.58
C THR A 1145 39.74 19.37 -40.08
N GLY A 1146 39.85 20.57 -39.48
CA GLY A 1146 39.53 20.78 -38.07
C GLY A 1146 39.32 22.25 -37.66
N LEU A 1147 38.92 22.48 -36.42
CA LEU A 1147 38.84 23.80 -35.78
C LEU A 1147 39.88 23.90 -34.67
N ARG A 1148 40.51 25.06 -34.51
CA ARG A 1148 41.51 25.33 -33.46
C ARG A 1148 41.09 26.54 -32.63
N VAL A 1149 41.14 26.43 -31.31
CA VAL A 1149 40.91 27.55 -30.39
C VAL A 1149 42.15 27.73 -29.55
N ASP A 1150 42.70 28.96 -29.56
CA ASP A 1150 43.79 29.35 -28.69
C ASP A 1150 43.26 29.96 -27.39
N ILE A 1151 43.83 29.54 -26.26
CA ILE A 1151 43.45 29.98 -24.91
C ILE A 1151 44.68 30.59 -24.24
N ASP A 1152 45.25 31.61 -24.89
CA ASP A 1152 46.35 32.39 -24.34
C ASP A 1152 45.83 33.65 -23.64
N TYR A 1153 46.20 33.78 -22.37
CA TYR A 1153 46.01 35.01 -21.60
C TYR A 1153 47.38 35.59 -21.27
N GLU A 1154 48.16 35.96 -22.29
CA GLU A 1154 49.32 36.81 -22.03
C GLU A 1154 48.88 38.28 -22.08
N ASP A 1155 49.01 38.97 -20.94
CA ASP A 1155 48.99 40.42 -20.90
C ASP A 1155 50.21 40.90 -21.70
N GLU A 1156 49.99 41.57 -22.84
CA GLU A 1156 51.04 42.24 -23.62
C GLU A 1156 51.84 43.28 -22.81
N SER A 1157 51.54 43.50 -21.53
CA SER A 1157 52.22 44.45 -20.66
C SER A 1157 53.39 43.88 -19.83
N SER A 1158 53.73 42.58 -19.90
CA SER A 1158 54.74 42.01 -18.99
C SER A 1158 55.86 41.18 -19.64
N VAL A 1159 56.53 41.74 -20.66
CA VAL A 1159 57.82 41.21 -21.17
C VAL A 1159 58.98 41.31 -20.14
N ARG A 1160 58.75 41.83 -18.93
CA ARG A 1160 59.80 41.88 -17.89
C ARG A 1160 59.25 41.61 -16.49
N GLN A 1161 59.07 40.34 -16.13
CA GLN A 1161 59.38 39.73 -14.82
C GLN A 1161 58.62 38.39 -14.65
N ARG A 1162 59.29 37.28 -14.93
CA ARG A 1162 58.85 35.93 -14.55
C ARG A 1162 58.92 35.74 -13.02
N THR A 1163 58.02 36.33 -12.23
CA THR A 1163 57.90 35.99 -10.78
C THR A 1163 56.50 36.16 -10.16
N ALA A 1164 55.44 36.52 -10.90
CA ALA A 1164 54.08 36.59 -10.32
C ALA A 1164 53.28 35.31 -10.57
N ARG A 1165 52.78 34.66 -9.50
CA ARG A 1165 51.81 33.55 -9.60
C ARG A 1165 50.57 34.03 -10.37
N PRO A 1166 50.02 33.26 -11.33
CA PRO A 1166 48.84 33.66 -12.09
C PRO A 1166 47.65 33.89 -11.16
N ASN A 1167 46.93 35.00 -11.38
CA ASN A 1167 45.75 35.41 -10.61
C ASN A 1167 44.72 34.27 -10.52
N ARG A 1168 44.16 34.02 -9.33
CA ARG A 1168 43.16 32.96 -9.11
C ARG A 1168 41.92 33.15 -10.00
N ALA A 1169 41.55 34.39 -10.29
CA ALA A 1169 40.44 34.72 -11.18
C ALA A 1169 40.71 34.29 -12.64
N SER A 1170 41.89 34.60 -13.19
CA SER A 1170 42.24 34.21 -14.56
C SER A 1170 42.41 32.69 -14.73
N ARG A 1171 42.86 32.00 -13.67
CA ARG A 1171 42.88 30.53 -13.63
C ARG A 1171 41.48 29.92 -13.65
N LEU A 1172 40.54 30.49 -12.88
CA LEU A 1172 39.15 30.03 -12.84
C LEU A 1172 38.45 30.23 -14.19
N GLU A 1173 38.64 31.41 -14.80
CA GLU A 1173 38.12 31.74 -16.12
C GLU A 1173 38.66 30.78 -17.18
N ARG A 1174 39.98 30.50 -17.16
CA ARG A 1174 40.59 29.53 -18.07
C ARG A 1174 39.98 28.14 -17.92
N VAL A 1175 39.78 27.66 -16.69
CA VAL A 1175 39.15 26.36 -16.42
C VAL A 1175 37.71 26.31 -16.92
N GLN A 1176 36.94 27.39 -16.75
CA GLN A 1176 35.57 27.50 -17.24
C GLN A 1176 35.52 27.48 -18.78
N THR A 1177 36.38 28.26 -19.45
CA THR A 1177 36.48 28.31 -20.91
C THR A 1177 36.88 26.95 -21.48
N ILE A 1178 37.89 26.30 -20.90
CA ILE A 1178 38.29 24.92 -21.28
C ILE A 1178 37.12 23.96 -21.10
N GLY A 1179 36.44 24.00 -19.95
CA GLY A 1179 35.30 23.14 -19.64
C GLY A 1179 34.16 23.32 -20.64
N PHE A 1180 33.88 24.57 -21.03
CA PHE A 1180 32.88 24.91 -22.04
C PHE A 1180 33.19 24.26 -23.40
N TYR A 1181 34.38 24.49 -23.97
CA TYR A 1181 34.75 23.89 -25.26
C TYR A 1181 34.84 22.36 -25.21
N LYS A 1182 35.38 21.78 -24.12
CA LYS A 1182 35.42 20.33 -23.93
C LYS A 1182 34.04 19.68 -23.87
N SER A 1183 33.06 20.35 -23.25
CA SER A 1183 31.67 19.86 -23.21
C SER A 1183 31.05 19.71 -24.61
N ARG A 1184 31.63 20.35 -25.64
CA ARG A 1184 31.20 20.32 -27.04
C ARG A 1184 32.15 19.54 -27.95
N GLY A 1185 33.03 18.71 -27.39
CA GLY A 1185 33.85 17.77 -28.15
C GLY A 1185 35.23 18.29 -28.57
N PHE A 1186 35.66 19.47 -28.12
CA PHE A 1186 37.03 19.91 -28.31
C PHE A 1186 38.00 19.13 -27.40
N THR A 1187 39.16 18.77 -27.94
CA THR A 1187 40.20 17.99 -27.26
C THR A 1187 41.51 18.77 -27.22
N TYR A 1188 42.39 18.46 -26.26
CA TYR A 1188 43.72 19.07 -26.21
C TYR A 1188 44.64 18.46 -27.25
N LEU A 1189 45.46 19.30 -27.89
CA LEU A 1189 46.66 18.85 -28.59
C LEU A 1189 47.75 18.57 -27.55
N SER A 1190 48.39 17.40 -27.65
CA SER A 1190 49.46 16.96 -26.75
C SER A 1190 50.75 17.77 -26.97
N GLY A 1191 51.09 18.62 -26.00
CA GLY A 1191 52.37 19.34 -25.89
C GLY A 1191 52.44 20.02 -24.51
N GLU A 1192 53.64 20.28 -23.98
CA GLU A 1192 53.88 20.70 -22.58
C GLU A 1192 53.25 22.06 -22.17
N GLU A 1193 52.52 22.74 -23.06
CA GLU A 1193 51.71 23.93 -22.77
C GLU A 1193 50.26 23.73 -23.26
N SER A 1194 49.35 23.38 -22.35
CA SER A 1194 47.97 22.98 -22.64
C SER A 1194 47.00 24.14 -22.92
N THR A 1195 47.32 25.05 -23.85
CA THR A 1195 46.50 26.23 -24.18
C THR A 1195 45.69 26.10 -25.47
N ILE A 1196 45.92 25.06 -26.27
CA ILE A 1196 45.26 24.87 -27.58
C ILE A 1196 44.22 23.74 -27.53
N LEU A 1197 43.01 24.04 -28.00
CA LEU A 1197 41.91 23.08 -28.16
C LEU A 1197 41.56 22.85 -29.63
N CYS A 1198 41.32 21.61 -30.02
CA CYS A 1198 40.96 21.23 -31.38
C CYS A 1198 39.69 20.39 -31.48
N PHE A 1199 38.94 20.61 -32.56
CA PHE A 1199 37.75 19.84 -32.92
C PHE A 1199 37.93 19.22 -34.31
N ASP A 1200 37.68 17.92 -34.42
CA ASP A 1200 37.82 17.14 -35.65
C ASP A 1200 36.55 17.27 -36.51
N LEU A 1201 36.65 18.02 -37.61
CA LEU A 1201 35.54 18.24 -38.52
C LEU A 1201 35.27 17.02 -39.41
N GLU A 1202 36.28 16.21 -39.74
CA GLU A 1202 36.11 15.03 -40.56
C GLU A 1202 35.30 13.97 -39.83
N ARG A 1203 35.66 13.71 -38.57
CA ARG A 1203 34.86 12.84 -37.71
C ARG A 1203 33.43 13.34 -37.59
N ALA A 1204 33.21 14.63 -37.38
CA ALA A 1204 31.87 15.20 -37.30
C ALA A 1204 31.06 15.03 -38.60
N ARG A 1205 31.69 15.14 -39.78
CA ARG A 1205 31.05 14.86 -41.09
C ARG A 1205 30.61 13.41 -41.20
N THR A 1206 31.47 12.46 -40.81
CA THR A 1206 31.14 11.02 -40.86
C THR A 1206 30.00 10.65 -39.92
N GLU A 1207 30.01 11.15 -38.69
CA GLU A 1207 28.95 10.93 -37.70
C GLU A 1207 27.61 11.55 -38.16
N HIS A 1208 27.66 12.75 -38.75
CA HIS A 1208 26.46 13.42 -39.30
C HIS A 1208 25.86 12.66 -40.48
N ALA A 1209 26.69 12.16 -41.41
CA ALA A 1209 26.22 11.33 -42.53
C ALA A 1209 25.56 10.03 -42.04
N ALA A 1210 26.14 9.37 -41.03
CA ALA A 1210 25.57 8.17 -40.42
C ALA A 1210 24.22 8.44 -39.73
N ARG A 1211 24.09 9.56 -39.00
CA ARG A 1211 22.82 10.00 -38.40
C ARG A 1211 21.75 10.29 -39.46
N ARG A 1212 22.10 10.99 -40.53
CA ARG A 1212 21.17 11.29 -41.64
C ARG A 1212 20.67 9.99 -42.29
N ALA A 1213 21.56 9.04 -42.57
CA ALA A 1213 21.18 7.74 -43.12
C ALA A 1213 20.25 6.94 -42.18
N ARG A 1214 20.47 7.02 -40.86
CA ARG A 1214 19.61 6.37 -39.85
C ARG A 1214 18.22 7.04 -39.76
N HIS A 1215 18.16 8.37 -39.78
CA HIS A 1215 16.89 9.11 -39.82
C HIS A 1215 16.12 8.85 -41.12
N GLN A 1216 16.81 8.75 -42.26
CA GLN A 1216 16.18 8.44 -43.54
C GLN A 1216 15.62 7.01 -43.55
N LYS A 1217 16.32 6.04 -42.94
CA LYS A 1217 15.83 4.66 -42.69
C LYS A 1217 14.63 4.62 -41.74
N LEU A 1218 14.64 5.40 -40.66
CA LEU A 1218 13.51 5.49 -39.72
C LEU A 1218 12.28 6.15 -40.34
N ALA A 1219 12.47 7.19 -41.16
CA ALA A 1219 11.40 7.86 -41.89
C ALA A 1219 10.81 6.99 -43.02
N THR A 1220 11.60 6.09 -43.62
CA THR A 1220 11.09 5.08 -44.56
C THR A 1220 10.38 3.93 -43.85
N ALA A 1221 10.88 3.48 -42.68
CA ALA A 1221 10.20 2.49 -41.85
C ALA A 1221 8.85 3.00 -41.29
N SER A 1222 8.77 4.27 -40.88
CA SER A 1222 7.53 4.92 -40.42
C SER A 1222 6.52 5.23 -41.54
N LYS A 1223 6.91 5.09 -42.82
CA LYS A 1223 5.99 5.14 -43.97
C LYS A 1223 5.55 3.75 -44.43
N HIS A 1224 6.11 2.68 -43.86
CA HIS A 1224 5.76 1.29 -44.14
C HIS A 1224 5.07 0.58 -42.96
N ALA A 1225 5.16 1.13 -41.75
CA ALA A 1225 4.24 0.89 -40.64
C ALA A 1225 3.10 1.91 -40.69
#